data_AF-A0A6N2VPV1-F1
#
_entry.id   AF-A0A6N2VPV1-F1
#
_cell.length_a   1.000
_cell.length_b   1.000
_cell.length_c   1.000
_cell.angle_alpha   90.00
_cell.angle_beta   90.00
_cell.angle_gamma   90.00
#
_symmetry.space_group_name_H-M   'P 1'
#
loop_
_entity.id
_entity.type
_entity.pdbx_description
1 polymer ?
#
loop_
_entity_poly.entity_id
_entity_poly.type
_entity_poly.pdbx_seq_one_letter_code
_entity_poly.pdbx_strand_id
1 'polypeptide(L)'
;MTDAQQRAAAKAFAKNWKDRGYEKGDSQIFWVELLTMVFGVTEISQFISFEDQVHLDHTSFIDGYIEKTHVMIEQKSINKSLTAAIRQSDGSMLTPFEQAKRYSSELPYSKRPRWIVTSNFQSFYIYDMEKPGGDPEIIQLENLEKEYYRLQFLVDEGNTNLQREMEVSIAAGEIVGLLYDALAKQYADPTTERAMKSLNILCVRMVFCLYAEDAGIFGQHGMFHDYLEEFDARKMRKAMIELFQILDTKPEDRDPYLKDDNPQLAVFPYVNGGLFANEDIEIPPFTDEIRNLLLEKASADFDWSEISPTIFGAVFESTLNPETRRSGGMHYTSIENIHKVIDPLFLDDLKNELKEIQQITVQRTKDKKLRDFQTKLANLRWLDPASGSGNFLTETYISIRRLENEVIKELQRGQITFGFDESSPIHVSIDQFYGIEINDFAVTVAKTALWIAESQMMKETEDIVHMNLDFLPLTTNAFIVEGNALKLDWESIVPKMQLSYIMGNPPFVGTKNMNTEQKKDAKLVLSDWKNYGTLDYVSCWYKKAADFINNTLIHCAYVSTNSICQGEQVANLWEPLFKAGVKIDFAHRTFQWDSEASLKAHVHCVIVGFSQVGGNVKKIFSDGRMTLAKNINPYLVDADNVFIVSRKTPISDVPKMYIGCEMKDDGNYVMTEDEKNIFLQNEPQAEKYIHPYMMGKDFIARKSRYCLWLKDILPSELKKYPKIMERVKNVREFRLSCPSPDTNHYADKPTFPVRLRYYSEDRINPALALPKVSSQNRRYIPMEVIDADVIAGSKLFLIPDISLYHFGVLTSNVHMAWMRTVCGRLKSDYSYASNVVYNTFPWPEPTAQQRQKIEQTAQAILDARALYPDSSLADLYDELTMPPELRKAHRQNDMAVMQAYGFTKGSEAYKSEAACVAELMQRYQKLCEEQK
;
A
#
# COMPACT_ATOMS: atom_id res chain seq x y z
N MET A 1 19.99 6.06 -22.07
CA MET A 1 19.97 7.44 -22.62
C MET A 1 19.26 8.37 -21.64
N THR A 2 19.54 9.68 -21.62
CA THR A 2 18.71 10.65 -20.86
C THR A 2 17.40 10.94 -21.59
N ASP A 3 16.33 11.33 -20.88
CA ASP A 3 15.01 11.70 -21.46
C ASP A 3 15.15 12.74 -22.60
N ALA A 4 15.98 13.77 -22.43
CA ALA A 4 16.22 14.77 -23.46
C ALA A 4 16.92 14.21 -24.71
N GLN A 5 17.89 13.31 -24.54
CA GLN A 5 18.56 12.63 -25.65
C GLN A 5 17.60 11.68 -26.38
N GLN A 6 16.77 10.98 -25.63
CA GLN A 6 15.80 10.03 -26.17
C GLN A 6 14.70 10.73 -26.97
N ARG A 7 14.19 11.87 -26.48
CA ARG A 7 13.27 12.75 -27.22
C ARG A 7 13.88 13.27 -28.51
N ALA A 8 15.14 13.72 -28.45
CA ALA A 8 15.85 14.18 -29.65
C ALA A 8 16.04 13.06 -30.67
N ALA A 9 16.36 11.84 -30.23
CA ALA A 9 16.47 10.66 -31.07
C ALA A 9 15.11 10.25 -31.67
N ALA A 10 14.05 10.22 -30.87
CA ALA A 10 12.68 9.94 -31.32
C ALA A 10 12.22 10.95 -32.39
N LYS A 11 12.53 12.23 -32.20
CA LYS A 11 12.25 13.29 -33.17
C LYS A 11 13.02 13.08 -34.49
N ALA A 12 14.30 12.71 -34.40
CA ALA A 12 15.13 12.43 -35.57
C ALA A 12 14.64 11.19 -36.33
N PHE A 13 14.31 10.12 -35.60
CA PHE A 13 13.72 8.90 -36.14
C PHE A 13 12.42 9.18 -36.88
N ALA A 14 11.47 9.88 -36.24
CA ALA A 14 10.19 10.24 -36.86
C ALA A 14 10.36 11.06 -38.15
N LYS A 15 11.35 11.96 -38.18
CA LYS A 15 11.66 12.75 -39.37
C LYS A 15 12.22 11.91 -40.51
N ASN A 16 13.09 10.94 -40.21
CA ASN A 16 13.69 10.07 -41.21
C ASN A 16 12.68 9.13 -41.88
N TRP A 17 11.63 8.74 -41.15
CA TRP A 17 10.65 7.75 -41.57
C TRP A 17 9.32 8.33 -42.08
N LYS A 18 9.16 9.66 -42.08
CA LYS A 18 7.90 10.37 -42.38
C LYS A 18 7.20 9.96 -43.70
N ASP A 19 7.97 9.56 -44.72
CA ASP A 19 7.46 9.19 -46.04
C ASP A 19 8.10 7.89 -46.59
N ARG A 20 8.66 7.06 -45.70
CA ARG A 20 9.36 5.80 -46.04
C ARG A 20 8.64 4.63 -45.37
N GLY A 21 8.42 3.53 -46.10
CA GLY A 21 7.74 2.37 -45.52
C GLY A 21 7.34 1.29 -46.51
N TYR A 22 8.33 0.67 -47.17
CA TYR A 22 8.15 -0.51 -47.99
C TYR A 22 8.35 -1.80 -47.16
N GLU A 23 7.28 -2.55 -46.92
CA GLU A 23 7.22 -3.70 -46.00
C GLU A 23 8.33 -4.74 -46.20
N LYS A 24 8.68 -5.13 -47.43
CA LYS A 24 9.73 -6.15 -47.64
C LYS A 24 11.16 -5.63 -47.52
N GLY A 25 11.38 -4.32 -47.68
CA GLY A 25 12.72 -3.75 -47.74
C GLY A 25 13.11 -2.91 -46.53
N ASP A 26 12.12 -2.33 -45.85
CA ASP A 26 12.33 -1.32 -44.83
C ASP A 26 11.98 -1.79 -43.41
N SER A 27 11.19 -2.86 -43.24
CA SER A 27 10.67 -3.28 -41.92
C SER A 27 11.77 -3.58 -40.91
N GLN A 28 12.74 -4.41 -41.30
CA GLN A 28 13.85 -4.77 -40.41
C GLN A 28 14.67 -3.53 -40.01
N ILE A 29 14.95 -2.66 -40.99
CA ILE A 29 15.72 -1.42 -40.76
C ILE A 29 14.94 -0.48 -39.82
N PHE A 30 13.62 -0.35 -40.00
CA PHE A 30 12.77 0.48 -39.17
C PHE A 30 12.83 0.09 -37.70
N TRP A 31 12.64 -1.19 -37.40
CA TRP A 31 12.65 -1.69 -36.02
C TRP A 31 14.05 -1.69 -35.42
N VAL A 32 15.08 -2.03 -36.19
CA VAL A 32 16.48 -1.92 -35.76
C VAL A 32 16.82 -0.47 -35.41
N GLU A 33 16.51 0.50 -36.27
CA GLU A 33 16.77 1.91 -36.00
C GLU A 33 15.96 2.42 -34.80
N LEU A 34 14.70 2.01 -34.64
CA LEU A 34 13.89 2.40 -33.49
C LEU A 34 14.53 1.91 -32.18
N LEU A 35 14.85 0.61 -32.10
CA LEU A 35 15.41 -0.01 -30.90
C LEU A 35 16.82 0.51 -30.58
N THR A 36 17.67 0.69 -31.58
CA THR A 36 19.05 1.16 -31.37
C THR A 36 19.13 2.67 -31.14
N MET A 37 18.49 3.48 -31.98
CA MET A 37 18.62 4.94 -31.94
C MET A 37 17.72 5.57 -30.89
N VAL A 38 16.49 5.07 -30.71
CA VAL A 38 15.53 5.65 -29.77
C VAL A 38 15.56 4.94 -28.41
N PHE A 39 15.76 3.62 -28.36
CA PHE A 39 15.77 2.87 -27.10
C PHE A 39 17.16 2.44 -26.63
N GLY A 40 18.22 2.70 -27.40
CA GLY A 40 19.60 2.48 -26.96
C GLY A 40 20.00 1.01 -26.85
N VAL A 41 19.29 0.09 -27.53
CA VAL A 41 19.66 -1.33 -27.58
C VAL A 41 21.00 -1.48 -28.30
N THR A 42 22.00 -2.05 -27.63
CA THR A 42 23.37 -2.21 -28.15
C THR A 42 23.59 -3.54 -28.88
N GLU A 43 22.89 -4.61 -28.48
CA GLU A 43 23.06 -5.96 -29.03
C GLU A 43 21.84 -6.41 -29.85
N ILE A 44 21.56 -5.67 -30.94
CA ILE A 44 20.30 -5.82 -31.69
C ILE A 44 20.07 -7.24 -32.24
N SER A 45 21.13 -7.94 -32.66
CA SER A 45 21.06 -9.29 -33.25
C SER A 45 20.63 -10.37 -32.25
N GLN A 46 20.75 -10.11 -30.95
CA GLN A 46 20.29 -11.01 -29.88
C GLN A 46 18.96 -10.54 -29.27
N PHE A 47 18.50 -9.34 -29.64
CA PHE A 47 17.37 -8.69 -28.99
C PHE A 47 16.05 -8.88 -29.74
N ILE A 48 16.09 -8.79 -31.07
CA ILE A 48 14.93 -8.97 -31.94
C ILE A 48 15.25 -9.99 -33.04
N SER A 49 14.35 -10.94 -33.25
CA SER A 49 14.34 -11.84 -34.41
C SER A 49 13.35 -11.35 -35.46
N PHE A 50 13.60 -11.69 -36.72
CA PHE A 50 12.76 -11.33 -37.85
C PHE A 50 12.51 -12.57 -38.71
N GLU A 51 11.34 -12.65 -39.33
CA GLU A 51 10.95 -13.75 -40.22
C GLU A 51 10.98 -15.13 -39.53
N ASP A 52 10.51 -15.19 -38.28
CA ASP A 52 10.42 -16.45 -37.54
C ASP A 52 9.31 -17.33 -38.10
N GLN A 53 9.63 -18.60 -38.37
CA GLN A 53 8.70 -19.55 -38.98
C GLN A 53 7.60 -19.99 -38.00
N VAL A 54 6.34 -19.81 -38.42
CA VAL A 54 5.16 -20.35 -37.74
C VAL A 54 4.47 -21.36 -38.65
N HIS A 55 4.26 -22.56 -38.12
CA HIS A 55 3.62 -23.66 -38.84
C HIS A 55 2.10 -23.62 -38.60
N LEU A 56 1.39 -22.94 -39.49
CA LEU A 56 -0.07 -23.09 -39.62
C LEU A 56 -0.37 -24.30 -40.55
N ASP A 57 -1.53 -24.32 -41.20
CA ASP A 57 -1.81 -25.23 -42.33
C ASP A 57 -0.80 -25.08 -43.49
N HIS A 58 -0.05 -23.98 -43.50
CA HIS A 58 1.10 -23.68 -44.36
C HIS A 58 2.13 -22.86 -43.56
N THR A 59 3.39 -22.85 -44.00
CA THR A 59 4.44 -22.04 -43.36
C THR A 59 4.16 -20.55 -43.55
N SER A 60 4.06 -19.82 -42.44
CA SER A 60 3.96 -18.36 -42.36
C SER A 60 5.13 -17.80 -41.55
N PHE A 61 5.30 -16.48 -41.57
CA PHE A 61 6.43 -15.81 -40.91
C PHE A 61 5.92 -14.67 -40.02
N ILE A 62 6.54 -14.51 -38.85
CA ILE A 62 6.34 -13.36 -37.96
C ILE A 62 7.31 -12.26 -38.39
N ASP A 63 6.80 -11.03 -38.61
CA ASP A 63 7.63 -9.93 -39.10
C ASP A 63 8.71 -9.55 -38.11
N GLY A 64 8.43 -9.51 -36.81
CA GLY A 64 9.44 -9.36 -35.77
C GLY A 64 9.00 -9.91 -34.41
N TYR A 65 9.95 -10.41 -33.63
CA TYR A 65 9.67 -10.92 -32.29
C TYR A 65 10.77 -10.51 -31.31
N ILE A 66 10.38 -9.96 -30.16
CA ILE A 66 11.28 -9.59 -29.06
C ILE A 66 10.99 -10.55 -27.92
N GLU A 67 11.83 -11.58 -27.79
CA GLU A 67 11.61 -12.68 -26.83
C GLU A 67 11.65 -12.18 -25.39
N LYS A 68 12.60 -11.29 -25.05
CA LYS A 68 12.80 -10.80 -23.69
C LYS A 68 11.58 -10.08 -23.09
N THR A 69 10.89 -9.28 -23.90
CA THR A 69 9.73 -8.49 -23.48
C THR A 69 8.40 -9.08 -23.96
N HIS A 70 8.43 -10.28 -24.55
CA HIS A 70 7.26 -10.98 -25.10
C HIS A 70 6.43 -10.10 -26.05
N VAL A 71 7.10 -9.42 -26.99
CA VAL A 71 6.45 -8.55 -27.98
C VAL A 71 6.49 -9.20 -29.35
N MET A 72 5.32 -9.36 -29.97
CA MET A 72 5.18 -9.76 -31.37
C MET A 72 4.86 -8.54 -32.22
N ILE A 73 5.54 -8.42 -33.36
CA ILE A 73 5.39 -7.32 -34.30
C ILE A 73 4.81 -7.85 -35.61
N GLU A 74 3.76 -7.18 -36.08
CA GLU A 74 3.21 -7.35 -37.43
C GLU A 74 3.31 -6.02 -38.19
N GLN A 75 4.02 -6.04 -39.30
CA GLN A 75 4.39 -4.85 -40.06
C GLN A 75 3.70 -4.84 -41.42
N LYS A 76 3.13 -3.70 -41.80
CA LYS A 76 2.51 -3.47 -43.10
C LYS A 76 3.13 -2.30 -43.84
N SER A 77 2.96 -2.29 -45.16
CA SER A 77 3.35 -1.17 -46.02
C SER A 77 2.65 0.13 -45.64
N ILE A 78 3.30 1.27 -45.86
CA ILE A 78 2.84 2.61 -45.41
C ILE A 78 1.41 3.00 -45.84
N ASN A 79 0.94 2.46 -46.96
CA ASN A 79 -0.38 2.73 -47.52
C ASN A 79 -1.46 1.73 -47.07
N LYS A 80 -1.16 0.82 -46.15
CA LYS A 80 -2.11 -0.18 -45.62
C LYS A 80 -2.72 0.31 -44.32
N SER A 81 -4.02 0.05 -44.16
CA SER A 81 -4.73 0.29 -42.90
C SER A 81 -4.46 -0.83 -41.90
N LEU A 82 -4.25 -0.46 -40.64
CA LEU A 82 -4.06 -1.41 -39.52
C LEU A 82 -5.37 -1.93 -38.93
N THR A 83 -6.51 -1.34 -39.30
CA THR A 83 -7.85 -1.73 -38.80
C THR A 83 -8.73 -2.36 -39.86
N ALA A 84 -8.33 -2.33 -41.13
CA ALA A 84 -9.06 -2.98 -42.22
C ALA A 84 -8.59 -4.42 -42.41
N ALA A 85 -9.52 -5.32 -42.71
CA ALA A 85 -9.16 -6.69 -43.07
C ALA A 85 -8.40 -6.72 -44.41
N ILE A 86 -7.26 -7.44 -44.42
CA ILE A 86 -6.37 -7.59 -45.57
C ILE A 86 -6.41 -9.06 -45.99
N ARG A 87 -6.37 -9.30 -47.31
CA ARG A 87 -6.35 -10.65 -47.87
C ARG A 87 -5.01 -11.33 -47.58
N GLN A 88 -5.06 -12.50 -46.94
CA GLN A 88 -3.92 -13.34 -46.59
C GLN A 88 -3.57 -14.33 -47.71
N SER A 89 -2.41 -14.99 -47.60
CA SER A 89 -1.93 -16.02 -48.54
C SER A 89 -2.90 -17.19 -48.73
N ASP A 90 -3.60 -17.58 -47.66
CA ASP A 90 -4.63 -18.63 -47.66
C ASP A 90 -6.01 -18.16 -48.16
N GLY A 91 -6.13 -16.88 -48.53
CA GLY A 91 -7.37 -16.28 -49.03
C GLY A 91 -8.31 -15.76 -47.93
N SER A 92 -7.98 -15.93 -46.65
CA SER A 92 -8.73 -15.32 -45.54
C SER A 92 -8.60 -13.79 -45.51
N MET A 93 -9.55 -13.11 -44.89
CA MET A 93 -9.54 -11.66 -44.70
C MET A 93 -9.38 -11.38 -43.21
N LEU A 94 -8.18 -10.97 -42.80
CA LEU A 94 -7.82 -10.70 -41.41
C LEU A 94 -7.22 -9.31 -41.28
N THR A 95 -7.56 -8.59 -40.22
CA THR A 95 -6.79 -7.41 -39.81
C THR A 95 -5.36 -7.83 -39.42
N PRO A 96 -4.36 -6.93 -39.47
CA PRO A 96 -3.02 -7.23 -38.98
C PRO A 96 -2.99 -7.77 -37.54
N PHE A 97 -3.87 -7.28 -36.67
CA PHE A 97 -3.98 -7.78 -35.30
C PHE A 97 -4.53 -9.22 -35.25
N GLU A 98 -5.58 -9.53 -36.00
CA GLU A 98 -6.13 -10.89 -36.08
C GLU A 98 -5.14 -11.88 -36.68
N GLN A 99 -4.32 -11.42 -37.64
CA GLN A 99 -3.24 -12.19 -38.23
C GLN A 99 -2.17 -12.54 -37.17
N ALA A 100 -1.67 -11.54 -36.43
CA ALA A 100 -0.71 -11.76 -35.34
C ALA A 100 -1.29 -12.65 -34.20
N LYS A 101 -2.58 -12.48 -33.87
CA LYS A 101 -3.27 -13.30 -32.88
C LYS A 101 -3.35 -14.77 -33.30
N ARG A 102 -3.50 -15.04 -34.60
CA ARG A 102 -3.47 -16.39 -35.17
C ARG A 102 -2.06 -17.00 -35.10
N TYR A 103 -1.01 -16.21 -35.32
CA TYR A 103 0.36 -16.70 -35.10
C TYR A 103 0.61 -17.02 -33.63
N SER A 104 0.16 -16.15 -32.73
CA SER A 104 0.28 -16.32 -31.28
C SER A 104 -0.39 -17.61 -30.76
N SER A 105 -1.51 -18.05 -31.34
CA SER A 105 -2.20 -19.27 -30.85
C SER A 105 -1.41 -20.55 -31.11
N GLU A 106 -0.61 -20.59 -32.18
CA GLU A 106 0.21 -21.75 -32.56
C GLU A 106 1.59 -21.79 -31.89
N LEU A 107 1.98 -20.73 -31.16
CA LEU A 107 3.22 -20.73 -30.38
C LEU A 107 3.05 -21.49 -29.05
N PRO A 108 4.10 -22.17 -28.56
CA PRO A 108 4.15 -22.71 -27.21
C PRO A 108 3.79 -21.64 -26.17
N TYR A 109 3.17 -22.04 -25.06
CA TYR A 109 2.72 -21.09 -24.05
C TYR A 109 3.83 -20.14 -23.55
N SER A 110 5.05 -20.65 -23.39
CA SER A 110 6.25 -19.88 -23.01
C SER A 110 6.72 -18.87 -24.06
N LYS A 111 6.23 -18.95 -25.29
CA LYS A 111 6.56 -18.04 -26.40
C LYS A 111 5.34 -17.26 -26.89
N ARG A 112 4.25 -17.21 -26.11
CA ARG A 112 3.10 -16.38 -26.48
C ARG A 112 3.39 -14.91 -26.13
N PRO A 113 3.13 -13.97 -27.05
CA PRO A 113 3.36 -12.56 -26.78
C PRO A 113 2.39 -12.03 -25.71
N ARG A 114 2.92 -11.24 -24.77
CA ARG A 114 2.12 -10.37 -23.90
C ARG A 114 1.59 -9.18 -24.68
N TRP A 115 2.41 -8.64 -25.58
CA TRP A 115 2.08 -7.47 -26.40
C TRP A 115 2.09 -7.83 -27.87
N ILE A 116 1.05 -7.42 -28.60
CA ILE A 116 1.06 -7.43 -30.07
C ILE A 116 1.14 -5.99 -30.54
N VAL A 117 2.12 -5.68 -31.38
CA VAL A 117 2.29 -4.37 -31.98
C VAL A 117 2.09 -4.48 -33.48
N THR A 118 1.09 -3.80 -34.01
CA THR A 118 0.92 -3.68 -35.46
C THR A 118 1.36 -2.30 -35.92
N SER A 119 2.13 -2.22 -37.00
CA SER A 119 2.66 -0.94 -37.50
C SER A 119 2.59 -0.85 -39.02
N ASN A 120 2.38 0.37 -39.52
CA ASN A 120 2.45 0.70 -40.95
C ASN A 120 3.45 1.82 -41.22
N PHE A 121 4.50 1.94 -40.41
CA PHE A 121 5.50 3.04 -40.45
C PHE A 121 4.96 4.41 -40.03
N GLN A 122 3.67 4.71 -40.24
CA GLN A 122 3.04 5.97 -39.81
C GLN A 122 2.48 5.92 -38.40
N SER A 123 2.09 4.74 -37.92
CA SER A 123 1.47 4.55 -36.63
C SER A 123 1.79 3.20 -36.02
N PHE A 124 1.83 3.18 -34.68
CA PHE A 124 1.95 1.98 -33.87
C PHE A 124 0.62 1.74 -33.17
N TYR A 125 0.08 0.54 -33.29
CA TYR A 125 -1.11 0.08 -32.57
C TYR A 125 -0.66 -1.01 -31.61
N ILE A 126 -0.78 -0.73 -30.32
CA ILE A 126 -0.25 -1.57 -29.24
C ILE A 126 -1.44 -2.26 -28.57
N TYR A 127 -1.44 -3.60 -28.59
CA TYR A 127 -2.48 -4.43 -28.02
C TYR A 127 -1.92 -5.22 -26.83
N ASP A 128 -2.63 -5.16 -25.70
CA ASP A 128 -2.33 -5.92 -24.48
C ASP A 128 -3.10 -7.25 -24.50
N MET A 129 -2.38 -8.37 -24.54
CA MET A 129 -2.99 -9.69 -24.59
C MET A 129 -3.54 -10.18 -23.23
N GLU A 130 -3.26 -9.46 -22.13
CA GLU A 130 -4.00 -9.64 -20.86
C GLU A 130 -5.45 -9.12 -20.99
N LYS A 131 -5.72 -8.26 -21.98
CA LYS A 131 -7.05 -7.73 -22.33
C LYS A 131 -7.34 -7.94 -23.82
N PRO A 132 -7.54 -9.19 -24.28
CA PRO A 132 -7.57 -9.54 -25.70
C PRO A 132 -8.77 -9.00 -26.50
N GLY A 133 -9.67 -8.22 -25.88
CA GLY A 133 -10.78 -7.51 -26.49
C GLY A 133 -10.79 -5.99 -26.23
N GLY A 134 -9.70 -5.43 -25.68
CA GLY A 134 -9.54 -3.98 -25.50
C GLY A 134 -9.14 -3.27 -26.80
N ASP A 135 -9.44 -1.98 -26.88
CA ASP A 135 -8.98 -1.13 -27.99
C ASP A 135 -7.45 -0.90 -27.91
N PRO A 136 -6.76 -0.83 -29.05
CA PRO A 136 -5.32 -0.59 -29.07
C PRO A 136 -4.96 0.81 -28.60
N GLU A 137 -3.81 0.90 -27.94
CA GLU A 137 -3.12 2.16 -27.75
C GLU A 137 -2.45 2.59 -29.05
N ILE A 138 -2.86 3.76 -29.57
CA ILE A 138 -2.35 4.27 -30.85
C ILE A 138 -1.31 5.37 -30.61
N ILE A 139 -0.17 5.26 -31.28
CA ILE A 139 0.88 6.28 -31.34
C ILE A 139 1.13 6.63 -32.79
N GLN A 140 1.02 7.91 -33.14
CA GLN A 140 1.40 8.40 -34.46
C GLN A 140 2.91 8.66 -34.50
N LEU A 141 3.59 8.29 -35.60
CA LEU A 141 5.03 8.50 -35.76
C LEU A 141 5.41 9.97 -35.56
N GLU A 142 4.59 10.91 -36.04
CA GLU A 142 4.81 12.35 -35.87
C GLU A 142 4.79 12.83 -34.40
N ASN A 143 4.13 12.07 -33.51
CA ASN A 143 4.03 12.37 -32.09
C ASN A 143 5.06 11.60 -31.24
N LEU A 144 5.91 10.76 -31.87
CA LEU A 144 6.86 9.91 -31.17
C LEU A 144 7.80 10.71 -30.25
N GLU A 145 8.19 11.95 -30.61
CA GLU A 145 8.98 12.84 -29.74
C GLU A 145 8.36 13.05 -28.35
N LYS A 146 7.03 13.06 -28.25
CA LYS A 146 6.30 13.29 -27.00
C LYS A 146 5.81 11.99 -26.34
N GLU A 147 5.67 10.92 -27.12
CA GLU A 147 5.01 9.69 -26.70
C GLU A 147 5.91 8.45 -26.71
N TYR A 148 7.21 8.58 -26.99
CA TYR A 148 8.16 7.45 -27.04
C TYR A 148 8.16 6.58 -25.77
N TYR A 149 7.89 7.17 -24.60
CA TYR A 149 7.81 6.44 -23.32
C TYR A 149 6.75 5.33 -23.33
N ARG A 150 5.72 5.44 -24.18
CA ARG A 150 4.67 4.42 -24.33
C ARG A 150 5.14 3.18 -25.10
N LEU A 151 6.28 3.27 -25.79
CA LEU A 151 6.96 2.14 -26.43
C LEU A 151 8.13 1.60 -25.56
N GLN A 152 8.30 2.13 -24.34
CA GLN A 152 9.38 1.71 -23.46
C GLN A 152 9.28 0.21 -23.09
N PHE A 153 8.07 -0.37 -23.07
CA PHE A 153 7.85 -1.80 -22.87
C PHE A 153 8.55 -2.70 -23.91
N LEU A 154 8.95 -2.17 -25.07
CA LEU A 154 9.75 -2.92 -26.05
C LEU A 154 11.11 -3.33 -25.46
N VAL A 155 11.64 -2.56 -24.51
CA VAL A 155 12.97 -2.74 -23.90
C VAL A 155 12.97 -2.83 -22.38
N ASP A 156 11.83 -2.59 -21.74
CA ASP A 156 11.69 -2.61 -20.29
C ASP A 156 11.36 -4.02 -19.80
N GLU A 157 12.41 -4.76 -19.44
CA GLU A 157 12.34 -6.07 -18.76
C GLU A 157 11.85 -5.94 -17.29
N GLY A 158 11.69 -4.70 -16.79
CA GLY A 158 11.54 -4.39 -15.37
C GLY A 158 10.29 -4.97 -14.70
N ASN A 159 9.29 -5.42 -15.47
CA ASN A 159 8.11 -6.06 -14.89
C ASN A 159 8.17 -7.60 -14.89
N THR A 160 9.00 -8.24 -15.74
CA THR A 160 9.11 -9.70 -15.81
C THR A 160 10.10 -10.28 -14.80
N ASN A 161 11.22 -9.59 -14.56
CA ASN A 161 12.21 -10.07 -13.58
C ASN A 161 11.71 -9.95 -12.14
N LEU A 162 11.11 -8.81 -11.77
CA LEU A 162 10.45 -8.64 -10.46
C LEU A 162 9.32 -9.64 -10.24
N GLN A 163 8.52 -9.91 -11.28
CA GLN A 163 7.45 -10.91 -11.20
C GLN A 163 8.01 -12.33 -11.04
N ARG A 164 9.08 -12.68 -11.75
CA ARG A 164 9.78 -13.96 -11.58
C ARG A 164 10.40 -14.10 -10.19
N GLU A 165 11.17 -13.11 -9.73
CA GLU A 165 11.74 -13.07 -8.37
C GLU A 165 10.65 -13.21 -7.31
N MET A 166 9.49 -12.57 -7.52
CA MET A 166 8.32 -12.70 -6.65
C MET A 166 7.73 -14.12 -6.68
N GLU A 167 7.48 -14.70 -7.86
CA GLU A 167 6.96 -16.06 -8.00
C GLU A 167 7.89 -17.09 -7.36
N VAL A 168 9.20 -16.96 -7.59
CA VAL A 168 10.24 -17.79 -6.96
C VAL A 168 10.24 -17.60 -5.43
N SER A 169 10.20 -16.37 -4.93
CA SER A 169 10.20 -16.09 -3.48
C SER A 169 8.93 -16.60 -2.78
N ILE A 170 7.78 -16.58 -3.46
CA ILE A 170 6.52 -17.17 -2.95
C ILE A 170 6.66 -18.69 -2.87
N ALA A 171 7.14 -19.33 -3.93
CA ALA A 171 7.37 -20.77 -3.97
C ALA A 171 8.37 -21.23 -2.88
N ALA A 172 9.46 -20.47 -2.67
CA ALA A 172 10.39 -20.68 -1.57
C ALA A 172 9.68 -20.68 -0.21
N GLY A 173 8.79 -19.70 0.03
CA GLY A 173 7.99 -19.65 1.25
C GLY A 173 7.04 -20.84 1.44
N GLU A 174 6.45 -21.35 0.37
CA GLU A 174 5.63 -22.57 0.42
C GLU A 174 6.45 -23.80 0.83
N ILE A 175 7.65 -23.96 0.24
CA ILE A 175 8.58 -25.05 0.57
C ILE A 175 8.96 -24.99 2.05
N VAL A 176 9.33 -23.80 2.54
CA VAL A 176 9.64 -23.60 3.97
C VAL A 176 8.43 -23.95 4.83
N GLY A 177 7.23 -23.50 4.47
CA GLY A 177 6.02 -23.81 5.21
C GLY A 177 5.80 -25.32 5.36
N LEU A 178 6.06 -26.09 4.30
CA LEU A 178 6.00 -27.56 4.33
C LEU A 178 7.07 -28.16 5.26
N LEU A 179 8.32 -27.70 5.16
CA LEU A 179 9.41 -28.15 6.02
C LEU A 179 9.12 -27.85 7.49
N TYR A 180 8.64 -26.65 7.79
CA TYR A 180 8.28 -26.21 9.13
C TYR A 180 7.19 -27.10 9.74
N ASP A 181 6.10 -27.31 9.00
CA ASP A 181 4.97 -28.14 9.46
C ASP A 181 5.38 -29.61 9.65
N ALA A 182 6.29 -30.12 8.82
CA ALA A 182 6.81 -31.48 8.94
C ALA A 182 7.74 -31.62 10.16
N LEU A 183 8.66 -30.67 10.37
CA LEU A 183 9.59 -30.64 11.50
C LEU A 183 8.87 -30.41 12.83
N ALA A 184 7.88 -29.52 12.88
CA ALA A 184 7.09 -29.24 14.08
C ALA A 184 6.49 -30.51 14.69
N LYS A 185 6.00 -31.44 13.86
CA LYS A 185 5.42 -32.72 14.30
C LYS A 185 6.42 -33.65 14.99
N GLN A 186 7.71 -33.42 14.82
CA GLN A 186 8.78 -34.27 15.37
C GLN A 186 9.30 -33.79 16.73
N TYR A 187 8.93 -32.58 17.16
CA TYR A 187 9.20 -32.13 18.52
C TYR A 187 8.33 -32.89 19.52
N ALA A 188 8.88 -33.18 20.70
CA ALA A 188 8.14 -33.86 21.77
C ALA A 188 6.91 -33.06 22.22
N ASP A 189 7.06 -31.73 22.31
CA ASP A 189 5.96 -30.78 22.46
C ASP A 189 6.27 -29.50 21.66
N PRO A 190 5.71 -29.34 20.45
CA PRO A 190 5.94 -28.18 19.61
C PRO A 190 5.31 -26.89 20.14
N THR A 191 4.52 -26.94 21.22
CA THR A 191 3.85 -25.76 21.78
C THR A 191 4.67 -25.01 22.82
N THR A 192 5.82 -25.57 23.22
CA THR A 192 6.73 -24.91 24.15
C THR A 192 7.47 -23.76 23.47
N GLU A 193 7.72 -22.67 24.21
CA GLU A 193 8.44 -21.50 23.72
C GLU A 193 9.84 -21.87 23.18
N ARG A 194 10.53 -22.79 23.86
CA ARG A 194 11.83 -23.31 23.42
C ARG A 194 11.76 -24.07 22.10
N ALA A 195 10.77 -24.95 21.92
CA ALA A 195 10.62 -25.72 20.69
C ALA A 195 10.30 -24.80 19.51
N MET A 196 9.38 -23.84 19.69
CA MET A 196 9.04 -22.86 18.65
C MET A 196 10.26 -22.02 18.26
N LYS A 197 11.02 -21.50 19.23
CA LYS A 197 12.25 -20.74 18.98
C LYS A 197 13.31 -21.58 18.27
N SER A 198 13.48 -22.84 18.68
CA SER A 198 14.45 -23.77 18.06
C SER A 198 14.07 -24.12 16.62
N LEU A 199 12.79 -24.39 16.36
CA LEU A 199 12.26 -24.68 15.03
C LEU A 199 12.45 -23.49 14.08
N ASN A 200 12.16 -22.29 14.57
CA ASN A 200 12.38 -21.03 13.85
C ASN A 200 13.85 -20.87 13.43
N ILE A 201 14.79 -21.03 14.37
CA ILE A 201 16.24 -20.94 14.09
C ILE A 201 16.68 -22.04 13.12
N LEU A 202 16.19 -23.28 13.29
CA LEU A 202 16.50 -24.40 12.41
C LEU A 202 16.07 -24.12 10.97
N CYS A 203 14.85 -23.60 10.75
CA CYS A 203 14.37 -23.25 9.42
C CYS A 203 15.22 -22.17 8.77
N VAL A 204 15.59 -21.13 9.52
CA VAL A 204 16.47 -20.07 9.01
C VAL A 204 17.85 -20.62 8.62
N ARG A 205 18.45 -21.46 9.46
CA ARG A 205 19.76 -22.08 9.17
C ARG A 205 19.72 -22.96 7.93
N MET A 206 18.66 -23.77 7.78
CA MET A 206 18.48 -24.60 6.58
C MET A 206 18.33 -23.74 5.33
N VAL A 207 17.52 -22.68 5.36
CA VAL A 207 17.39 -21.78 4.20
C VAL A 207 18.71 -21.11 3.86
N PHE A 208 19.48 -20.66 4.85
CA PHE A 208 20.80 -20.12 4.57
C PHE A 208 21.69 -21.14 3.86
N CYS A 209 21.67 -22.41 4.30
CA CYS A 209 22.43 -23.47 3.62
C CYS A 209 21.96 -23.72 2.18
N LEU A 210 20.65 -23.75 1.94
CA LEU A 210 20.04 -23.91 0.61
C LEU A 210 20.41 -22.74 -0.32
N TYR A 211 20.32 -21.51 0.18
CA TYR A 211 20.79 -20.33 -0.55
C TYR A 211 22.31 -20.37 -0.81
N ALA A 212 23.10 -20.78 0.19
CA ALA A 212 24.55 -20.79 0.10
C ALA A 212 25.10 -21.84 -0.86
N GLU A 213 24.42 -22.98 -1.02
CA GLU A 213 24.79 -23.94 -2.08
C GLU A 213 24.46 -23.39 -3.47
N ASP A 214 23.30 -22.79 -3.67
CA ASP A 214 22.88 -22.31 -5.00
C ASP A 214 23.62 -21.06 -5.46
N ALA A 215 23.83 -20.11 -4.54
CA ALA A 215 24.64 -18.92 -4.80
C ALA A 215 26.15 -19.21 -4.86
N GLY A 216 26.57 -20.47 -4.64
CA GLY A 216 27.98 -20.88 -4.69
C GLY A 216 28.84 -20.38 -3.53
N ILE A 217 28.22 -19.93 -2.43
CA ILE A 217 28.91 -19.41 -1.23
C ILE A 217 29.75 -20.50 -0.55
N PHE A 218 29.29 -21.75 -0.56
CA PHE A 218 30.08 -22.89 -0.06
C PHE A 218 31.22 -23.31 -1.00
N GLY A 219 31.30 -22.72 -2.20
CA GLY A 219 32.33 -23.00 -3.21
C GLY A 219 31.90 -23.97 -4.31
N GLN A 220 30.81 -24.72 -4.10
CA GLN A 220 30.22 -25.63 -5.09
C GLN A 220 28.68 -25.66 -4.97
N HIS A 221 28.00 -25.75 -6.10
CA HIS A 221 26.55 -25.97 -6.19
C HIS A 221 26.15 -27.37 -5.71
N GLY A 222 25.06 -27.46 -4.93
CA GLY A 222 24.55 -28.72 -4.35
C GLY A 222 25.35 -29.28 -3.17
N MET A 223 26.28 -28.51 -2.60
CA MET A 223 27.18 -29.02 -1.56
C MET A 223 26.46 -29.42 -0.27
N PHE A 224 25.36 -28.72 0.09
CA PHE A 224 24.54 -29.06 1.25
C PHE A 224 23.65 -30.28 0.98
N HIS A 225 23.09 -30.37 -0.23
CA HIS A 225 22.42 -31.57 -0.73
C HIS A 225 23.29 -32.81 -0.61
N ASP A 226 24.47 -32.78 -1.25
CA ASP A 226 25.36 -33.93 -1.42
C ASP A 226 25.80 -34.49 -0.06
N TYR A 227 26.09 -33.61 0.90
CA TYR A 227 26.43 -34.00 2.26
C TYR A 227 25.27 -34.74 2.96
N LEU A 228 24.05 -34.23 2.86
CA LEU A 228 22.90 -34.81 3.55
C LEU A 228 22.36 -36.06 2.86
N GLU A 229 22.56 -36.21 1.55
CA GLU A 229 22.09 -37.36 0.78
C GLU A 229 22.68 -38.68 1.30
N GLU A 230 23.94 -38.68 1.76
CA GLU A 230 24.65 -39.86 2.29
C GLU A 230 24.01 -40.48 3.54
N PHE A 231 23.15 -39.73 4.23
CA PHE A 231 22.54 -40.15 5.49
C PHE A 231 21.10 -40.61 5.30
N ASP A 232 20.76 -41.74 5.95
CA ASP A 232 19.38 -42.14 6.14
C ASP A 232 18.66 -41.19 7.12
N ALA A 233 17.32 -41.16 7.08
CA ALA A 233 16.54 -40.24 7.91
C ALA A 233 16.87 -40.33 9.41
N ARG A 234 17.27 -41.51 9.90
CA ARG A 234 17.63 -41.72 11.31
C ARG A 234 18.96 -41.06 11.70
N LYS A 235 19.91 -40.96 10.77
CA LYS A 235 21.23 -40.34 11.00
C LYS A 235 21.27 -38.86 10.61
N MET A 236 20.37 -38.41 9.75
CA MET A 236 20.31 -37.04 9.25
C MET A 236 20.30 -35.97 10.35
N ARG A 237 19.59 -36.22 11.47
CA ARG A 237 19.63 -35.31 12.64
C ARG A 237 21.06 -35.05 13.14
N LYS A 238 21.88 -36.11 13.24
CA LYS A 238 23.24 -36.01 13.78
C LYS A 238 24.17 -35.31 12.78
N ALA A 239 24.03 -35.63 11.50
CA ALA A 239 24.73 -34.95 10.41
C ALA A 239 24.44 -33.45 10.38
N MET A 240 23.16 -33.04 10.51
CA MET A 240 22.79 -31.62 10.57
C MET A 240 23.42 -30.88 11.76
N ILE A 241 23.47 -31.52 12.94
CA ILE A 241 24.13 -30.95 14.13
C ILE A 241 25.63 -30.77 13.87
N GLU A 242 26.31 -31.81 13.35
CA GLU A 242 27.73 -31.78 13.04
C GLU A 242 28.06 -30.70 11.99
N LEU A 243 27.22 -30.56 10.95
CA LEU A 243 27.35 -29.48 9.97
C LEU A 243 27.28 -28.09 10.61
N PHE A 244 26.25 -27.82 11.41
CA PHE A 244 26.12 -26.51 12.06
C PHE A 244 27.29 -26.18 12.98
N GLN A 245 27.87 -27.18 13.65
CA GLN A 245 29.08 -27.00 14.44
C GLN A 245 30.28 -26.63 13.55
N ILE A 246 30.45 -27.29 12.41
CA ILE A 246 31.55 -27.00 11.47
C ILE A 246 31.42 -25.62 10.83
N LEU A 247 30.19 -25.18 10.51
CA LEU A 247 29.93 -23.82 10.01
C LEU A 247 30.23 -22.75 11.07
N ASP A 248 30.21 -23.10 12.36
CA ASP A 248 30.57 -22.22 13.49
C ASP A 248 32.01 -22.42 14.00
N THR A 249 32.79 -23.36 13.44
CA THR A 249 34.15 -23.67 13.88
C THR A 249 35.18 -23.23 12.84
N LYS A 250 36.11 -22.36 13.24
CA LYS A 250 37.22 -21.90 12.38
C LYS A 250 38.07 -23.07 11.91
N PRO A 251 38.63 -23.04 10.68
CA PRO A 251 39.41 -24.16 10.15
C PRO A 251 40.54 -24.62 11.05
N GLU A 252 41.22 -23.70 11.74
CA GLU A 252 42.30 -23.97 12.69
C GLU A 252 41.86 -24.63 14.01
N ASP A 253 40.58 -24.52 14.36
CA ASP A 253 40.00 -25.06 15.61
C ASP A 253 39.25 -26.40 15.38
N ARG A 254 39.17 -26.86 14.12
CA ARG A 254 38.52 -28.14 13.76
C ARG A 254 39.38 -29.34 14.17
N ASP A 255 38.76 -30.50 14.30
CA ASP A 255 39.48 -31.76 14.55
C ASP A 255 40.51 -32.00 13.42
N PRO A 256 41.81 -32.20 13.75
CA PRO A 256 42.87 -32.42 12.77
C PRO A 256 42.63 -33.62 11.83
N TYR A 257 41.83 -34.61 12.25
CA TYR A 257 41.52 -35.81 11.48
C TYR A 257 40.20 -35.71 10.71
N LEU A 258 39.44 -34.60 10.85
CA LEU A 258 38.13 -34.43 10.20
C LEU A 258 38.20 -34.65 8.68
N LYS A 259 39.30 -34.22 8.04
CA LYS A 259 39.50 -34.38 6.61
C LYS A 259 39.63 -35.84 6.17
N ASP A 260 40.16 -36.71 7.03
CA ASP A 260 40.30 -38.14 6.77
C ASP A 260 39.00 -38.88 7.13
N ASP A 261 38.37 -38.53 8.25
CA ASP A 261 37.18 -39.21 8.77
C ASP A 261 35.89 -38.82 8.02
N ASN A 262 35.76 -37.55 7.63
CA ASN A 262 34.59 -37.03 6.91
C ASN A 262 35.02 -35.92 5.92
N PRO A 263 35.59 -36.29 4.75
CA PRO A 263 36.12 -35.34 3.78
C PRO A 263 35.07 -34.37 3.23
N GLN A 264 33.80 -34.81 3.10
CA GLN A 264 32.71 -33.94 2.63
C GLN A 264 32.34 -32.86 3.66
N LEU A 265 32.37 -33.20 4.95
CA LEU A 265 32.11 -32.22 6.01
C LEU A 265 33.28 -31.23 6.18
N ALA A 266 34.52 -31.72 6.00
CA ALA A 266 35.74 -30.93 6.21
C ALA A 266 35.88 -29.72 5.25
N VAL A 267 35.29 -29.81 4.05
CA VAL A 267 35.41 -28.79 3.00
C VAL A 267 34.46 -27.60 3.17
N PHE A 268 33.45 -27.68 4.05
CA PHE A 268 32.56 -26.54 4.31
C PHE A 268 33.34 -25.35 4.88
N PRO A 269 33.08 -24.11 4.43
CA PRO A 269 33.75 -22.94 4.95
C PRO A 269 33.33 -22.63 6.39
N TYR A 270 34.10 -21.77 7.05
CA TYR A 270 33.68 -21.17 8.30
C TYR A 270 32.78 -19.98 8.00
N VAL A 271 31.56 -19.98 8.53
CA VAL A 271 30.54 -18.97 8.20
C VAL A 271 30.51 -17.83 9.20
N ASN A 272 30.71 -18.10 10.50
CA ASN A 272 29.99 -17.39 11.55
C ASN A 272 30.03 -15.84 11.57
N GLY A 273 28.99 -15.31 12.22
CA GLY A 273 28.62 -13.90 12.39
C GLY A 273 27.35 -13.81 13.27
N GLY A 274 27.21 -14.75 14.21
CA GLY A 274 26.01 -14.91 15.05
C GLY A 274 24.95 -15.92 14.55
N LEU A 275 24.86 -16.26 13.25
CA LEU A 275 23.82 -17.15 12.71
C LEU A 275 23.88 -18.59 13.26
N PHE A 276 25.07 -19.18 13.23
CA PHE A 276 25.33 -20.53 13.74
C PHE A 276 25.79 -20.53 15.21
N ALA A 277 26.03 -19.34 15.78
CA ALA A 277 26.48 -19.15 17.16
C ALA A 277 25.33 -19.39 18.16
N ASN A 278 25.17 -20.63 18.61
CA ASN A 278 24.49 -21.04 19.85
C ASN A 278 24.34 -22.56 19.86
N GLU A 279 24.71 -23.18 20.98
CA GLU A 279 24.67 -24.65 21.16
C GLU A 279 23.33 -25.16 21.74
N ASP A 280 22.41 -24.28 22.19
CA ASP A 280 21.20 -24.67 22.93
C ASP A 280 19.90 -24.73 22.10
N ILE A 281 20.00 -25.00 20.78
CA ILE A 281 18.83 -25.24 19.93
C ILE A 281 18.42 -26.72 19.93
N GLU A 282 17.12 -26.98 20.02
CA GLU A 282 16.58 -28.33 19.87
C GLU A 282 16.36 -28.65 18.38
N ILE A 283 17.12 -29.61 17.83
CA ILE A 283 16.88 -30.17 16.50
C ILE A 283 16.11 -31.50 16.67
N PRO A 284 14.93 -31.67 16.05
CA PRO A 284 14.12 -32.87 16.21
C PRO A 284 14.64 -34.02 15.31
N PRO A 285 14.14 -35.25 15.48
CA PRO A 285 14.40 -36.34 14.53
C PRO A 285 13.86 -36.03 13.13
N PHE A 286 14.54 -36.55 12.11
CA PHE A 286 14.11 -36.45 10.72
C PHE A 286 13.37 -37.74 10.31
N THR A 287 12.36 -37.60 9.45
CA THR A 287 11.62 -38.71 8.83
C THR A 287 11.98 -38.80 7.35
N ASP A 288 11.62 -39.90 6.69
CA ASP A 288 11.79 -40.03 5.24
C ASP A 288 11.01 -38.93 4.47
N GLU A 289 9.87 -38.48 5.02
CA GLU A 289 9.12 -37.33 4.51
C GLU A 289 9.95 -36.04 4.57
N ILE A 290 10.55 -35.72 5.73
CA ILE A 290 11.35 -34.49 5.89
C ILE A 290 12.61 -34.58 5.02
N ARG A 291 13.27 -35.74 4.97
CA ARG A 291 14.42 -35.98 4.10
C ARG A 291 14.07 -35.70 2.63
N ASN A 292 12.96 -36.25 2.14
CA ASN A 292 12.52 -36.06 0.76
C ASN A 292 12.11 -34.60 0.48
N LEU A 293 11.45 -33.94 1.44
CA LEU A 293 11.12 -32.51 1.31
C LEU A 293 12.38 -31.64 1.23
N LEU A 294 13.40 -31.93 2.03
CA LEU A 294 14.63 -31.14 2.06
C LEU A 294 15.52 -31.40 0.83
N LEU A 295 15.77 -32.66 0.47
CA LEU A 295 16.69 -32.99 -0.61
C LEU A 295 16.06 -32.78 -2.00
N GLU A 296 14.85 -33.32 -2.23
CA GLU A 296 14.25 -33.25 -3.56
C GLU A 296 13.61 -31.87 -3.78
N LYS A 297 12.60 -31.53 -2.96
CA LYS A 297 11.80 -30.32 -3.22
C LYS A 297 12.54 -29.03 -2.91
N ALA A 298 13.27 -29.00 -1.80
CA ALA A 298 13.88 -27.78 -1.34
C ALA A 298 15.27 -27.56 -1.91
N SER A 299 16.00 -28.59 -2.32
CA SER A 299 17.38 -28.42 -2.81
C SER A 299 17.47 -28.77 -4.30
N ALA A 300 17.20 -30.00 -4.72
CA ALA A 300 17.39 -30.41 -6.12
C ALA A 300 16.42 -29.73 -7.12
N ASP A 301 15.16 -29.55 -6.74
CA ASP A 301 14.08 -29.04 -7.62
C ASP A 301 13.91 -27.52 -7.56
N PHE A 302 14.71 -26.80 -6.75
CA PHE A 302 14.50 -25.37 -6.51
C PHE A 302 15.82 -24.59 -6.41
N ASP A 303 15.92 -23.51 -7.18
CA ASP A 303 17.08 -22.60 -7.17
C ASP A 303 16.80 -21.38 -6.27
N TRP A 304 17.51 -21.32 -5.15
CA TRP A 304 17.42 -20.25 -4.16
C TRP A 304 18.21 -19.00 -4.56
N SER A 305 19.11 -19.06 -5.54
CA SER A 305 19.93 -17.90 -5.92
C SER A 305 19.11 -16.75 -6.52
N GLU A 306 17.94 -17.07 -7.10
CA GLU A 306 17.01 -16.12 -7.73
C GLU A 306 15.99 -15.49 -6.76
N ILE A 307 16.05 -15.80 -5.45
CA ILE A 307 15.11 -15.20 -4.49
C ILE A 307 15.41 -13.70 -4.31
N SER A 308 14.34 -12.90 -4.19
CA SER A 308 14.48 -11.51 -3.78
C SER A 308 14.61 -11.46 -2.26
N PRO A 309 15.70 -10.92 -1.69
CA PRO A 309 15.88 -10.85 -0.23
C PRO A 309 14.77 -10.03 0.43
N THR A 310 14.27 -9.00 -0.26
CA THR A 310 13.18 -8.12 0.21
C THR A 310 11.83 -8.85 0.23
N ILE A 311 11.55 -9.71 -0.75
CA ILE A 311 10.28 -10.47 -0.83
C ILE A 311 10.33 -11.67 0.13
N PHE A 312 11.45 -12.38 0.12
CA PHE A 312 11.69 -13.59 0.90
C PHE A 312 11.38 -13.38 2.38
N GLY A 313 11.89 -12.29 2.98
CA GLY A 313 11.65 -12.01 4.40
C GLY A 313 10.16 -11.95 4.76
N ALA A 314 9.35 -11.29 3.93
CA ALA A 314 7.92 -11.13 4.17
C ALA A 314 7.13 -12.43 4.03
N VAL A 315 7.42 -13.18 2.97
CA VAL A 315 6.75 -14.47 2.71
C VAL A 315 7.05 -15.43 3.85
N PHE A 316 8.31 -15.48 4.29
CA PHE A 316 8.76 -16.33 5.38
C PHE A 316 8.12 -15.97 6.73
N GLU A 317 8.01 -14.68 7.04
CA GLU A 317 7.30 -14.22 8.24
C GLU A 317 5.82 -14.63 8.23
N SER A 318 5.14 -14.43 7.10
CA SER A 318 3.71 -14.70 6.95
C SER A 318 3.34 -16.19 6.96
N THR A 319 4.25 -17.04 6.49
CA THR A 319 4.04 -18.50 6.41
C THR A 319 4.24 -19.18 7.76
N LEU A 320 5.15 -18.69 8.59
CA LEU A 320 5.61 -19.40 9.78
C LEU A 320 5.11 -18.85 11.11
N ASN A 321 4.67 -17.59 11.19
CA ASN A 321 4.17 -17.04 12.46
C ASN A 321 2.70 -17.48 12.74
N PRO A 322 2.42 -18.24 13.81
CA PRO A 322 1.08 -18.81 14.09
C PRO A 322 -0.04 -17.78 14.28
N GLU A 323 0.27 -16.60 14.81
CA GLU A 323 -0.72 -15.52 14.99
C GLU A 323 -1.10 -14.90 13.64
N THR A 324 -0.12 -14.75 12.75
CA THR A 324 -0.29 -14.19 11.40
C THR A 324 -1.00 -15.18 10.48
N ARG A 325 -0.69 -16.48 10.61
CA ARG A 325 -1.37 -17.61 9.93
C ARG A 325 -2.85 -17.70 10.31
N ARG A 326 -3.22 -17.36 11.54
CA ARG A 326 -4.62 -17.42 12.07
C ARG A 326 -5.44 -16.14 11.83
N SER A 327 -4.80 -14.98 11.80
CA SER A 327 -5.46 -13.69 11.60
C SER A 327 -5.58 -13.28 10.13
N GLY A 328 -4.93 -14.02 9.22
CA GLY A 328 -4.96 -13.76 7.77
C GLY A 328 -4.39 -12.38 7.40
N GLY A 329 -3.57 -11.79 8.28
CA GLY A 329 -3.20 -10.38 8.17
C GLY A 329 -1.87 -10.05 8.81
N MET A 330 -0.80 -10.16 8.01
CA MET A 330 0.20 -9.11 7.98
C MET A 330 0.42 -8.70 6.53
N HIS A 331 0.40 -7.40 6.32
CA HIS A 331 0.52 -6.82 5.01
C HIS A 331 1.99 -6.80 4.62
N TYR A 332 2.39 -7.71 3.72
CA TYR A 332 3.61 -7.53 2.95
C TYR A 332 3.71 -6.07 2.49
N THR A 333 4.84 -5.43 2.80
CA THR A 333 5.17 -4.11 2.28
C THR A 333 5.86 -4.31 0.95
N SER A 334 5.14 -4.11 -0.14
CA SER A 334 5.69 -4.29 -1.49
C SER A 334 6.87 -3.39 -1.75
N ILE A 335 7.79 -3.82 -2.61
CA ILE A 335 8.96 -3.03 -3.04
C ILE A 335 8.50 -1.65 -3.53
N GLU A 336 7.44 -1.60 -4.34
CA GLU A 336 6.84 -0.34 -4.80
C GLU A 336 6.43 0.58 -3.63
N ASN A 337 5.84 0.01 -2.58
CA ASN A 337 5.42 0.78 -1.41
C ASN A 337 6.60 1.18 -0.51
N ILE A 338 7.68 0.39 -0.45
CA ILE A 338 8.94 0.79 0.19
C ILE A 338 9.51 2.02 -0.52
N HIS A 339 9.56 2.00 -1.85
CA HIS A 339 10.06 3.12 -2.66
C HIS A 339 9.23 4.39 -2.50
N LYS A 340 7.90 4.32 -2.28
CA LYS A 340 7.08 5.48 -1.90
C LYS A 340 7.54 6.15 -0.59
N VAL A 341 8.29 5.44 0.27
CA VAL A 341 8.88 6.00 1.49
C VAL A 341 10.32 6.45 1.23
N ILE A 342 11.19 5.56 0.73
CA ILE A 342 12.64 5.81 0.69
C ILE A 342 13.07 6.74 -0.45
N ASP A 343 12.37 6.74 -1.59
CA ASP A 343 12.65 7.63 -2.72
C ASP A 343 12.57 9.10 -2.30
N PRO A 344 11.43 9.60 -1.80
CA PRO A 344 11.32 10.99 -1.37
C PRO A 344 12.07 11.30 -0.06
N LEU A 345 12.39 10.31 0.78
CA LEU A 345 13.09 10.52 2.05
C LEU A 345 14.58 10.80 1.87
N PHE A 346 15.26 10.05 0.99
CA PHE A 346 16.70 10.23 0.73
C PHE A 346 17.17 9.76 -0.65
N LEU A 347 16.56 8.72 -1.22
CA LEU A 347 17.16 8.02 -2.36
C LEU A 347 17.11 8.86 -3.65
N ASP A 348 16.05 9.65 -3.87
CA ASP A 348 15.97 10.60 -4.99
C ASP A 348 17.11 11.63 -4.93
N ASP A 349 17.38 12.17 -3.74
CA ASP A 349 18.41 13.20 -3.56
C ASP A 349 19.81 12.62 -3.79
N LEU A 350 20.07 11.40 -3.34
CA LEU A 350 21.33 10.68 -3.61
C LEU A 350 21.49 10.33 -5.09
N LYS A 351 20.44 9.84 -5.75
CA LYS A 351 20.43 9.57 -7.20
C LYS A 351 20.72 10.84 -8.01
N ASN A 352 20.09 11.95 -7.64
CA ASN A 352 20.29 13.24 -8.30
C ASN A 352 21.72 13.76 -8.09
N GLU A 353 22.25 13.68 -6.87
CA GLU A 353 23.64 14.06 -6.58
C GLU A 353 24.66 13.26 -7.40
N LEU A 354 24.49 11.92 -7.47
CA LEU A 354 25.36 11.09 -8.30
C LEU A 354 25.30 11.49 -9.78
N LYS A 355 24.09 11.73 -10.30
CA LYS A 355 23.86 12.16 -11.68
C LYS A 355 24.53 13.51 -11.99
N GLU A 356 24.51 14.45 -11.04
CA GLU A 356 25.23 15.72 -11.16
C GLU A 356 26.75 15.52 -11.17
N ILE A 357 27.28 14.65 -10.30
CA ILE A 357 28.70 14.30 -10.27
C ILE A 357 29.13 13.65 -11.60
N GLN A 358 28.30 12.75 -12.15
CA GLN A 358 28.58 12.06 -13.41
C GLN A 358 28.69 13.00 -14.61
N GLN A 359 28.02 14.16 -14.57
CA GLN A 359 28.08 15.20 -15.62
C GLN A 359 29.35 16.06 -15.57
N ILE A 360 30.18 15.95 -14.52
CA ILE A 360 31.43 16.71 -14.40
C ILE A 360 32.41 16.24 -15.48
N THR A 361 32.87 17.18 -16.32
CA THR A 361 33.80 16.89 -17.42
C THR A 361 35.27 16.79 -16.99
N VAL A 362 35.65 17.49 -15.91
CA VAL A 362 37.02 17.49 -15.39
C VAL A 362 37.26 16.23 -14.55
N GLN A 363 37.98 15.27 -15.11
CA GLN A 363 38.11 13.93 -14.52
C GLN A 363 38.64 13.90 -13.08
N ARG A 364 39.70 14.66 -12.78
CA ARG A 364 40.26 14.74 -11.41
C ARG A 364 39.22 15.23 -10.39
N THR A 365 38.37 16.17 -10.80
CA THR A 365 37.29 16.70 -9.96
C THR A 365 36.17 15.68 -9.80
N LYS A 366 35.80 15.01 -10.89
CA LYS A 366 34.80 13.92 -10.88
C LYS A 366 35.23 12.79 -9.95
N ASP A 367 36.46 12.27 -10.09
CA ASP A 367 36.97 11.18 -9.26
C ASP A 367 37.02 11.54 -7.77
N LYS A 368 37.39 12.79 -7.45
CA LYS A 368 37.35 13.28 -6.07
C LYS A 368 35.91 13.30 -5.53
N LYS A 369 34.99 13.87 -6.30
CA LYS A 369 33.57 13.97 -5.93
C LYS A 369 32.90 12.60 -5.78
N LEU A 370 33.26 11.64 -6.63
CA LEU A 370 32.82 10.25 -6.54
C LEU A 370 33.30 9.59 -5.24
N ARG A 371 34.57 9.75 -4.86
CA ARG A 371 35.08 9.24 -3.58
C ARG A 371 34.45 9.93 -2.37
N ASP A 372 34.26 11.25 -2.43
CA ASP A 372 33.58 12.02 -1.39
C ASP A 372 32.12 11.53 -1.23
N PHE A 373 31.44 11.23 -2.35
CA PHE A 373 30.08 10.68 -2.37
C PHE A 373 30.03 9.25 -1.82
N GLN A 374 30.95 8.37 -2.21
CA GLN A 374 31.07 7.02 -1.62
C GLN A 374 31.29 7.07 -0.11
N THR A 375 32.17 7.98 0.35
CA THR A 375 32.39 8.22 1.78
C THR A 375 31.13 8.72 2.47
N LYS A 376 30.32 9.56 1.80
CA LYS A 376 29.02 9.98 2.33
C LYS A 376 28.08 8.78 2.47
N LEU A 377 27.94 7.94 1.45
CA LEU A 377 27.08 6.74 1.49
C LEU A 377 27.43 5.82 2.66
N ALA A 378 28.72 5.56 2.89
CA ALA A 378 29.22 4.71 3.97
C ALA A 378 29.00 5.29 5.39
N ASN A 379 28.73 6.58 5.52
CA ASN A 379 28.50 7.25 6.80
C ASN A 379 27.01 7.43 7.15
N LEU A 380 26.10 7.15 6.22
CA LEU A 380 24.66 7.21 6.49
C LEU A 380 24.24 6.07 7.42
N ARG A 381 23.24 6.29 8.26
CA ARG A 381 22.67 5.25 9.12
C ARG A 381 21.15 5.31 9.15
N TRP A 382 20.51 4.14 9.15
CA TRP A 382 19.06 3.99 9.10
C TRP A 382 18.54 3.19 10.29
N LEU A 383 17.39 3.60 10.82
CA LEU A 383 16.66 2.88 11.86
C LEU A 383 15.25 2.56 11.39
N ASP A 384 14.85 1.29 11.50
CA ASP A 384 13.46 0.87 11.46
C ASP A 384 12.99 0.35 12.83
N PRO A 385 12.24 1.15 13.60
CA PRO A 385 11.81 0.79 14.95
C PRO A 385 10.54 -0.09 15.00
N ALA A 386 10.13 -0.65 13.86
CA ALA A 386 9.11 -1.69 13.76
C ALA A 386 9.42 -2.54 12.52
N SER A 387 10.61 -3.14 12.51
CA SER A 387 11.23 -3.62 11.27
C SER A 387 10.59 -4.86 10.67
N GLY A 388 9.81 -5.63 11.44
CA GLY A 388 9.29 -6.94 10.99
C GLY A 388 10.41 -7.81 10.44
N SER A 389 10.18 -8.43 9.29
CA SER A 389 11.17 -9.18 8.52
C SER A 389 12.31 -8.35 7.88
N GLY A 390 12.40 -7.05 8.15
CA GLY A 390 13.53 -6.21 7.75
C GLY A 390 13.45 -5.59 6.34
N ASN A 391 12.32 -5.70 5.64
CA ASN A 391 12.23 -5.35 4.21
C ASN A 391 12.68 -3.90 3.89
N PHE A 392 12.32 -2.92 4.73
CA PHE A 392 12.79 -1.54 4.54
C PHE A 392 14.32 -1.44 4.61
N LEU A 393 14.93 -2.15 5.56
CA LEU A 393 16.38 -2.17 5.74
C LEU A 393 17.06 -2.88 4.58
N THR A 394 16.56 -4.06 4.18
CA THR A 394 17.06 -4.85 3.07
C THR A 394 16.99 -4.09 1.75
N GLU A 395 15.84 -3.52 1.41
CA GLU A 395 15.68 -2.77 0.16
C GLU A 395 16.52 -1.49 0.14
N THR A 396 16.63 -0.82 1.30
CA THR A 396 17.52 0.35 1.41
C THR A 396 18.98 -0.05 1.22
N TYR A 397 19.41 -1.16 1.82
CA TYR A 397 20.78 -1.66 1.62
C TYR A 397 21.07 -1.95 0.14
N ILE A 398 20.20 -2.69 -0.54
CA ILE A 398 20.31 -2.99 -1.98
C ILE A 398 20.37 -1.69 -2.79
N SER A 399 19.45 -0.76 -2.53
CA SER A 399 19.39 0.52 -3.23
C SER A 399 20.66 1.37 -3.06
N ILE A 400 21.24 1.40 -1.85
CA ILE A 400 22.47 2.16 -1.56
C ILE A 400 23.71 1.46 -2.14
N ARG A 401 23.77 0.13 -2.06
CA ARG A 401 24.85 -0.66 -2.69
C ARG A 401 24.87 -0.53 -4.20
N ARG A 402 23.71 -0.50 -4.86
CA ARG A 402 23.62 -0.24 -6.30
C ARG A 402 24.15 1.15 -6.67
N LEU A 403 23.86 2.18 -5.86
CA LEU A 403 24.47 3.51 -6.04
C LEU A 403 25.98 3.48 -5.87
N GLU A 404 26.50 2.75 -4.87
CA GLU A 404 27.94 2.55 -4.70
C GLU A 404 28.56 1.79 -5.87
N ASN A 405 27.92 0.75 -6.39
CA ASN A 405 28.38 -0.01 -7.56
C ASN A 405 28.50 0.89 -8.80
N GLU A 406 27.55 1.81 -9.02
CA GLU A 406 27.66 2.82 -10.09
C GLU A 406 28.84 3.78 -9.87
N VAL A 407 29.15 4.14 -8.62
CA VAL A 407 30.35 4.93 -8.28
C VAL A 407 31.63 4.15 -8.58
N ILE A 408 31.71 2.88 -8.15
CA ILE A 408 32.86 2.00 -8.37
C ILE A 408 33.10 1.81 -9.87
N LYS A 409 32.05 1.53 -10.63
CA LYS A 409 32.08 1.38 -12.09
C LYS A 409 32.64 2.61 -12.80
N GLU A 410 32.20 3.80 -12.39
CA GLU A 410 32.70 5.08 -12.92
C GLU A 410 34.17 5.35 -12.55
N LEU A 411 34.60 4.92 -11.35
CA LEU A 411 36.00 5.04 -10.90
C LEU A 411 36.93 4.06 -11.63
N GLN A 412 36.49 2.82 -11.88
CA GLN A 412 37.29 1.80 -12.56
C GLN A 412 37.36 1.96 -14.07
N ARG A 413 36.33 2.55 -14.70
CA ARG A 413 36.29 2.82 -16.15
C ARG A 413 36.54 1.58 -17.02
N GLY A 414 36.15 0.40 -16.54
CA GLY A 414 36.37 -0.88 -17.25
C GLY A 414 37.84 -1.29 -17.38
N GLN A 415 38.76 -0.69 -16.62
CA GLN A 415 40.12 -1.20 -16.51
C GLN A 415 40.15 -2.37 -15.54
N ILE A 416 40.69 -3.51 -15.99
CA ILE A 416 40.98 -4.64 -15.10
C ILE A 416 42.01 -4.16 -14.09
N THR A 417 41.60 -4.03 -12.83
CA THR A 417 42.51 -3.65 -11.75
C THR A 417 43.35 -4.88 -11.42
N PHE A 418 44.60 -4.92 -11.92
CA PHE A 418 45.56 -5.92 -11.46
C PHE A 418 45.92 -5.58 -10.01
N GLY A 419 45.42 -6.40 -9.09
CA GLY A 419 45.47 -6.16 -7.65
C GLY A 419 46.85 -5.74 -7.14
N PHE A 420 46.88 -4.58 -6.48
CA PHE A 420 47.88 -4.15 -5.48
C PHE A 420 47.31 -2.97 -4.65
N ASP A 421 46.08 -3.10 -4.16
CA ASP A 421 45.62 -2.41 -2.95
C ASP A 421 44.84 -3.46 -2.15
N GLU A 422 45.32 -3.84 -0.97
CA GLU A 422 44.76 -4.90 -0.10
C GLU A 422 43.37 -4.53 0.50
N SER A 423 42.72 -3.46 0.03
CA SER A 423 41.45 -2.97 0.56
C SER A 423 40.29 -3.22 -0.41
N SER A 424 39.22 -3.85 0.09
CA SER A 424 37.95 -4.02 -0.64
C SER A 424 37.44 -2.67 -1.19
N PRO A 425 36.94 -2.60 -2.44
CA PRO A 425 36.39 -1.36 -3.02
C PRO A 425 35.02 -0.98 -2.42
N ILE A 426 34.41 -1.86 -1.63
CA ILE A 426 33.09 -1.69 -1.01
C ILE A 426 33.28 -0.97 0.34
N HIS A 427 32.57 0.14 0.54
CA HIS A 427 32.56 0.89 1.79
C HIS A 427 31.21 0.84 2.51
N VAL A 428 30.11 0.58 1.78
CA VAL A 428 28.78 0.45 2.37
C VAL A 428 28.62 -0.94 3.00
N SER A 429 28.20 -0.98 4.27
CA SER A 429 28.08 -2.19 5.08
C SER A 429 26.68 -2.31 5.70
N ILE A 430 26.24 -3.54 5.96
CA ILE A 430 25.01 -3.80 6.72
C ILE A 430 25.06 -3.25 8.17
N ASP A 431 26.25 -2.92 8.69
CA ASP A 431 26.44 -2.26 10.01
C ASP A 431 25.80 -0.85 10.09
N GLN A 432 25.39 -0.28 8.96
CA GLN A 432 24.69 1.00 8.88
C GLN A 432 23.18 0.89 9.18
N PHE A 433 22.65 -0.33 9.28
CA PHE A 433 21.22 -0.63 9.31
C PHE A 433 20.79 -1.18 10.68
N TYR A 434 19.86 -0.47 11.32
CA TYR A 434 19.37 -0.76 12.66
C TYR A 434 17.87 -1.09 12.60
N GLY A 435 17.46 -2.09 13.37
CA GLY A 435 16.06 -2.52 13.45
C GLY A 435 15.63 -2.80 14.88
N ILE A 436 14.34 -2.61 15.17
CA ILE A 436 13.72 -3.06 16.41
C ILE A 436 12.46 -3.83 16.06
N GLU A 437 12.37 -5.07 16.55
CA GLU A 437 11.22 -5.93 16.31
C GLU A 437 10.90 -6.73 17.58
N ILE A 438 9.62 -6.84 17.94
CA ILE A 438 9.18 -7.52 19.15
C ILE A 438 9.16 -9.04 18.99
N ASN A 439 9.02 -9.52 17.75
CA ASN A 439 9.00 -10.92 17.40
C ASN A 439 10.42 -11.44 17.09
N ASP A 440 10.92 -12.35 17.91
CA ASP A 440 12.28 -12.90 17.81
C ASP A 440 12.56 -13.65 16.49
N PHE A 441 11.52 -14.26 15.93
CA PHE A 441 11.60 -14.91 14.63
C PHE A 441 11.77 -13.90 13.50
N ALA A 442 10.96 -12.85 13.45
CA ALA A 442 11.08 -11.79 12.46
C ALA A 442 12.46 -11.10 12.53
N VAL A 443 13.01 -10.92 13.73
CA VAL A 443 14.41 -10.46 13.93
C VAL A 443 15.41 -11.38 13.22
N THR A 444 15.25 -12.69 13.38
CA THR A 444 16.15 -13.70 12.79
C THR A 444 16.04 -13.71 11.26
N VAL A 445 14.83 -13.58 10.74
CA VAL A 445 14.54 -13.46 9.30
C VAL A 445 15.16 -12.20 8.71
N ALA A 446 15.01 -11.06 9.39
CA ALA A 446 15.57 -9.78 8.96
C ALA A 446 17.09 -9.81 8.82
N LYS A 447 17.78 -10.42 9.79
CA LYS A 447 19.25 -10.61 9.72
C LYS A 447 19.66 -11.45 8.52
N THR A 448 18.92 -12.54 8.28
CA THR A 448 19.21 -13.44 7.15
C THR A 448 18.97 -12.77 5.81
N ALA A 449 17.87 -12.02 5.66
CA ALA A 449 17.59 -11.26 4.46
C ALA A 449 18.69 -10.22 4.15
N LEU A 450 19.23 -9.56 5.18
CA LEU A 450 20.35 -8.62 5.01
C LEU A 450 21.65 -9.31 4.57
N TRP A 451 21.98 -10.49 5.11
CA TRP A 451 23.15 -11.25 4.66
C TRP A 451 23.01 -11.77 3.23
N ILE A 452 21.83 -12.25 2.86
CA ILE A 452 21.53 -12.66 1.47
C ILE A 452 21.70 -11.44 0.54
N ALA A 453 21.14 -10.29 0.91
CA ALA A 453 21.30 -9.06 0.14
C ALA A 453 22.77 -8.62 0.02
N GLU A 454 23.55 -8.74 1.10
CA GLU A 454 24.99 -8.46 1.08
C GLU A 454 25.74 -9.36 0.11
N SER A 455 25.48 -10.67 0.15
CA SER A 455 26.05 -11.64 -0.79
C SER A 455 25.70 -11.29 -2.24
N GLN A 456 24.42 -11.04 -2.56
CA GLN A 456 24.00 -10.66 -3.92
C GLN A 456 24.69 -9.37 -4.39
N MET A 457 24.75 -8.35 -3.54
CA MET A 457 25.38 -7.08 -3.90
C MET A 457 26.91 -7.19 -3.99
N MET A 458 27.56 -8.08 -3.24
CA MET A 458 28.98 -8.40 -3.43
C MET A 458 29.18 -9.05 -4.79
N LYS A 459 28.34 -10.01 -5.19
CA LYS A 459 28.41 -10.66 -6.49
C LYS A 459 28.30 -9.65 -7.64
N GLU A 460 27.32 -8.74 -7.56
CA GLU A 460 27.20 -7.63 -8.53
C GLU A 460 28.48 -6.77 -8.59
N THR A 461 29.16 -6.53 -7.46
CA THR A 461 30.43 -5.81 -7.45
C THR A 461 31.56 -6.61 -8.09
N GLU A 462 31.68 -7.91 -7.83
CA GLU A 462 32.68 -8.79 -8.45
C GLU A 462 32.61 -8.73 -9.97
N ASP A 463 31.38 -8.73 -10.52
CA ASP A 463 31.16 -8.65 -11.96
C ASP A 463 31.61 -7.31 -12.56
N ILE A 464 31.61 -6.23 -11.75
CA ILE A 464 32.09 -4.90 -12.15
C ILE A 464 33.62 -4.83 -12.09
N VAL A 465 34.23 -5.36 -11.01
CA VAL A 465 35.65 -5.17 -10.73
C VAL A 465 36.54 -6.33 -11.19
N HIS A 466 35.92 -7.45 -11.58
CA HIS A 466 36.57 -8.71 -11.95
C HIS A 466 37.59 -9.20 -10.91
N MET A 467 37.29 -8.99 -9.63
CA MET A 467 38.03 -9.49 -8.47
C MET A 467 37.13 -10.42 -7.66
N ASN A 468 37.70 -11.50 -7.13
CA ASN A 468 37.01 -12.37 -6.19
C ASN A 468 36.97 -11.68 -4.81
N LEU A 469 35.79 -11.54 -4.23
CA LEU A 469 35.59 -10.95 -2.92
C LEU A 469 35.14 -12.04 -1.95
N ASP A 470 35.90 -12.25 -0.88
CA ASP A 470 35.54 -13.27 0.11
C ASP A 470 34.36 -12.76 0.96
N PHE A 471 33.16 -13.29 0.72
CA PHE A 471 31.96 -13.00 1.51
C PHE A 471 32.00 -13.62 2.91
N LEU A 472 32.65 -14.78 3.06
CA LEU A 472 32.78 -15.47 4.34
C LEU A 472 34.14 -15.23 4.99
N PRO A 473 34.21 -15.14 6.33
CA PRO A 473 33.09 -15.27 7.28
C PRO A 473 32.21 -14.01 7.36
N LEU A 474 31.00 -14.16 7.90
CA LEU A 474 30.06 -13.07 8.16
C LEU A 474 30.61 -12.14 9.26
N THR A 475 31.46 -11.18 8.87
CA THR A 475 32.10 -10.26 9.81
C THR A 475 31.23 -9.05 10.18
N THR A 476 30.19 -8.78 9.39
CA THR A 476 29.27 -7.66 9.52
C THR A 476 28.04 -8.06 10.34
N ASN A 477 27.64 -7.19 11.28
CA ASN A 477 26.53 -7.46 12.19
C ASN A 477 25.35 -6.54 11.86
N ALA A 478 24.25 -7.12 11.38
CA ALA A 478 22.98 -6.40 11.32
C ALA A 478 22.47 -6.11 12.74
N PHE A 479 22.31 -4.81 13.07
CA PHE A 479 21.86 -4.36 14.39
C PHE A 479 20.32 -4.43 14.54
N ILE A 480 19.77 -5.65 14.38
CA ILE A 480 18.35 -5.92 14.61
C ILE A 480 18.16 -6.40 16.04
N VAL A 481 17.49 -5.58 16.85
CA VAL A 481 17.28 -5.79 18.29
C VAL A 481 15.89 -6.37 18.54
N GLU A 482 15.84 -7.49 19.27
CA GLU A 482 14.60 -8.06 19.77
C GLU A 482 14.07 -7.22 20.94
N GLY A 483 12.87 -6.65 20.80
CA GLY A 483 12.15 -6.02 21.90
C GLY A 483 11.07 -5.03 21.49
N ASN A 484 10.36 -4.52 22.48
CA ASN A 484 9.28 -3.56 22.26
C ASN A 484 9.84 -2.14 22.10
N ALA A 485 9.81 -1.62 20.87
CA ALA A 485 10.33 -0.30 20.51
C ALA A 485 9.72 0.87 21.30
N LEU A 486 8.49 0.72 21.82
CA LEU A 486 7.85 1.75 22.64
C LEU A 486 8.44 1.82 24.05
N LYS A 487 8.99 0.71 24.56
CA LYS A 487 9.62 0.60 25.89
C LYS A 487 11.13 0.82 25.86
N LEU A 488 11.79 0.41 24.79
CA LEU A 488 13.24 0.54 24.63
C LEU A 488 13.66 2.01 24.47
N ASP A 489 14.87 2.31 24.94
CA ASP A 489 15.56 3.58 24.67
C ASP A 489 16.34 3.47 23.36
N TRP A 490 15.89 4.16 22.31
CA TRP A 490 16.51 4.08 20.99
C TRP A 490 17.95 4.61 20.99
N GLU A 491 18.30 5.53 21.90
CA GLU A 491 19.67 6.08 22.00
C GLU A 491 20.69 5.00 22.42
N SER A 492 20.23 4.00 23.16
CA SER A 492 21.06 2.85 23.55
C SER A 492 21.35 1.88 22.40
N ILE A 493 20.57 1.95 21.32
CA ILE A 493 20.70 1.11 20.13
C ILE A 493 21.52 1.82 19.06
N VAL A 494 21.14 3.07 18.75
CA VAL A 494 21.85 3.93 17.81
C VAL A 494 21.91 5.35 18.38
N PRO A 495 23.09 5.91 18.64
CA PRO A 495 23.20 7.29 19.10
C PRO A 495 22.58 8.23 18.07
N LYS A 496 21.67 9.12 18.48
CA LYS A 496 20.92 9.97 17.54
C LYS A 496 21.81 10.89 16.70
N MET A 497 22.99 11.25 17.21
CA MET A 497 23.94 12.10 16.48
C MET A 497 24.66 11.36 15.33
N GLN A 498 24.57 10.03 15.28
CA GLN A 498 25.08 9.21 14.19
C GLN A 498 23.98 8.79 13.21
N LEU A 499 22.71 8.84 13.64
CA LEU A 499 21.58 8.43 12.82
C LEU A 499 21.26 9.48 11.74
N SER A 500 20.95 9.02 10.53
CA SER A 500 20.55 9.89 9.42
C SER A 500 19.05 9.84 9.17
N TYR A 501 18.47 8.63 9.18
CA TYR A 501 17.08 8.41 8.80
C TYR A 501 16.37 7.43 9.72
N ILE A 502 15.06 7.67 9.94
CA ILE A 502 14.14 6.71 10.56
C ILE A 502 13.04 6.40 9.56
N MET A 503 12.75 5.13 9.32
CA MET A 503 11.70 4.74 8.38
C MET A 503 10.99 3.48 8.87
N GLY A 504 9.83 3.18 8.30
CA GLY A 504 9.17 1.90 8.57
C GLY A 504 7.66 1.92 8.40
N ASN A 505 7.04 0.80 8.76
CA ASN A 505 5.60 0.59 8.72
C ASN A 505 5.09 0.08 10.09
N PRO A 506 4.98 0.95 11.11
CA PRO A 506 4.59 0.52 12.44
C PRO A 506 3.13 0.05 12.49
N PRO A 507 2.72 -0.79 13.46
CA PRO A 507 1.42 -1.45 13.46
C PRO A 507 0.22 -0.50 13.61
N PHE A 508 -0.83 -0.71 12.80
CA PHE A 508 -2.09 0.07 12.83
C PHE A 508 -3.15 -0.66 13.64
N VAL A 509 -3.52 -0.11 14.80
CA VAL A 509 -4.58 -0.69 15.63
C VAL A 509 -5.41 0.43 16.22
N GLY A 510 -6.62 0.58 15.70
CA GLY A 510 -7.58 1.56 16.21
C GLY A 510 -7.88 1.30 17.69
N THR A 511 -8.07 2.37 18.47
CA THR A 511 -8.07 2.31 19.95
C THR A 511 -9.03 1.29 20.56
N LYS A 512 -10.17 1.00 19.90
CA LYS A 512 -11.15 0.01 20.36
C LYS A 512 -10.68 -1.44 20.20
N ASN A 513 -9.78 -1.67 19.25
CA ASN A 513 -9.27 -3.00 18.89
C ASN A 513 -7.93 -3.31 19.56
N MET A 514 -7.29 -2.32 20.20
CA MET A 514 -6.04 -2.53 20.95
C MET A 514 -6.25 -3.58 22.06
N ASN A 515 -5.31 -4.53 22.13
CA ASN A 515 -5.23 -5.48 23.23
C ASN A 515 -4.75 -4.80 24.53
N THR A 516 -4.71 -5.57 25.63
CA THR A 516 -4.34 -5.04 26.95
C THR A 516 -2.92 -4.49 27.00
N GLU A 517 -1.95 -5.15 26.37
CA GLU A 517 -0.55 -4.71 26.36
C GLU A 517 -0.36 -3.46 25.49
N GLN A 518 -0.96 -3.42 24.29
CA GLN A 518 -0.95 -2.23 23.42
C GLN A 518 -1.56 -1.00 24.11
N LYS A 519 -2.61 -1.18 24.91
CA LYS A 519 -3.19 -0.09 25.73
C LYS A 519 -2.24 0.39 26.82
N LYS A 520 -1.44 -0.51 27.43
CA LYS A 520 -0.41 -0.12 28.40
C LYS A 520 0.72 0.65 27.72
N ASP A 521 1.15 0.20 26.55
CA ASP A 521 2.19 0.87 25.76
C ASP A 521 1.75 2.26 25.31
N ALA A 522 0.54 2.37 24.76
CA ALA A 522 -0.03 3.66 24.36
C ALA A 522 -0.15 4.61 25.55
N LYS A 523 -0.53 4.10 26.73
CA LYS A 523 -0.54 4.90 27.96
C LYS A 523 0.87 5.32 28.38
N LEU A 524 1.87 4.44 28.27
CA LEU A 524 3.26 4.76 28.60
C LEU A 524 3.78 5.92 27.75
N VAL A 525 3.48 5.92 26.44
CA VAL A 525 4.04 6.88 25.49
C VAL A 525 3.22 8.17 25.37
N LEU A 526 1.88 8.08 25.45
CA LEU A 526 0.97 9.17 25.08
C LEU A 526 0.18 9.75 26.26
N SER A 527 0.36 9.28 27.50
CA SER A 527 -0.51 9.68 28.63
C SER A 527 -0.50 11.18 28.94
N ASP A 528 0.57 11.90 28.60
CA ASP A 528 0.66 13.36 28.76
C ASP A 528 -0.15 14.13 27.72
N TRP A 529 -0.66 13.46 26.68
CA TRP A 529 -1.46 14.07 25.63
C TRP A 529 -2.96 13.99 25.90
N LYS A 530 -3.63 15.11 25.69
CA LYS A 530 -5.09 15.19 25.83
C LYS A 530 -5.76 14.24 24.83
N ASN A 531 -6.78 13.51 25.29
CA ASN A 531 -7.55 12.57 24.47
C ASN A 531 -6.72 11.47 23.78
N TYR A 532 -5.56 11.08 24.34
CA TYR A 532 -4.73 10.01 23.75
C TYR A 532 -5.51 8.70 23.51
N GLY A 533 -6.56 8.43 24.32
CA GLY A 533 -7.47 7.30 24.13
C GLY A 533 -8.36 7.35 22.87
N THR A 534 -8.12 8.29 21.96
CA THR A 534 -8.71 8.36 20.61
C THR A 534 -7.69 8.09 19.50
N LEU A 535 -6.40 8.05 19.83
CA LEU A 535 -5.31 7.89 18.87
C LEU A 535 -5.13 6.41 18.51
N ASP A 536 -4.85 6.16 17.24
CA ASP A 536 -4.42 4.86 16.73
C ASP A 536 -3.04 4.49 17.31
N TYR A 537 -2.77 3.20 17.46
CA TYR A 537 -1.54 2.68 18.05
C TYR A 537 -0.26 3.18 17.35
N VAL A 538 -0.31 3.35 16.03
CA VAL A 538 0.80 3.91 15.23
C VAL A 538 1.25 5.30 15.72
N SER A 539 0.37 6.07 16.37
CA SER A 539 0.68 7.38 16.94
C SER A 539 1.80 7.34 17.98
N CYS A 540 2.01 6.19 18.64
CA CYS A 540 3.09 6.01 19.60
C CYS A 540 4.48 6.14 18.94
N TRP A 541 4.63 5.65 17.70
CA TRP A 541 5.89 5.77 16.95
C TRP A 541 6.17 7.20 16.50
N TYR A 542 5.14 7.98 16.15
CA TYR A 542 5.31 9.41 15.86
C TYR A 542 5.80 10.18 17.10
N LYS A 543 5.22 9.92 18.27
CA LYS A 543 5.69 10.51 19.54
C LYS A 543 7.15 10.13 19.82
N LYS A 544 7.47 8.83 19.80
CA LYS A 544 8.81 8.32 20.10
C LYS A 544 9.85 8.88 19.13
N ALA A 545 9.56 8.90 17.83
CA ALA A 545 10.44 9.48 16.83
C ALA A 545 10.63 10.98 17.06
N ALA A 546 9.55 11.74 17.28
CA ALA A 546 9.63 13.19 17.51
C ALA A 546 10.48 13.54 18.75
N ASP A 547 10.35 12.77 19.83
CA ASP A 547 11.16 12.93 21.04
C ASP A 547 12.63 12.60 20.78
N PHE A 548 12.90 11.51 20.03
CA PHE A 548 14.25 11.05 19.72
C PHE A 548 15.01 12.03 18.81
N ILE A 549 14.37 12.52 17.74
CA ILE A 549 15.00 13.42 16.76
C ILE A 549 15.11 14.87 17.24
N ASN A 550 14.67 15.18 18.45
CA ASN A 550 14.71 16.54 18.96
C ASN A 550 16.17 17.08 18.97
N ASN A 551 16.36 18.26 18.38
CA ASN A 551 17.65 18.91 18.12
C ASN A 551 18.62 18.11 17.24
N THR A 552 18.13 17.37 16.23
CA THR A 552 18.96 16.68 15.25
C THR A 552 18.59 17.06 13.81
N LEU A 553 19.38 16.56 12.85
CA LEU A 553 19.10 16.67 11.41
C LEU A 553 18.41 15.40 10.84
N ILE A 554 17.92 14.51 11.70
CA ILE A 554 17.32 13.24 11.29
C ILE A 554 16.01 13.51 10.55
N HIS A 555 15.82 12.83 9.43
CA HIS A 555 14.54 12.79 8.72
C HIS A 555 13.85 11.45 8.95
N CYS A 556 12.54 11.50 9.17
CA CYS A 556 11.70 10.34 9.41
C CYS A 556 10.68 10.15 8.29
N ALA A 557 10.26 8.92 8.00
CA ALA A 557 9.03 8.68 7.25
C ALA A 557 8.34 7.39 7.67
N TYR A 558 7.03 7.47 7.95
CA TYR A 558 6.24 6.29 8.31
C TYR A 558 5.08 6.07 7.36
N VAL A 559 4.83 4.80 7.05
CA VAL A 559 3.53 4.34 6.56
C VAL A 559 2.56 4.34 7.75
N SER A 560 1.32 4.77 7.53
CA SER A 560 0.32 4.87 8.58
C SER A 560 -1.10 4.71 8.05
N THR A 561 -2.04 4.29 8.90
CA THR A 561 -3.47 4.42 8.59
C THR A 561 -3.80 5.88 8.26
N ASN A 562 -4.58 6.11 7.19
CA ASN A 562 -5.01 7.45 6.80
C ASN A 562 -5.78 8.21 7.91
N SER A 563 -6.29 7.49 8.91
CA SER A 563 -7.05 8.03 10.03
C SER A 563 -6.23 8.97 10.91
N ILE A 564 -4.89 8.90 10.93
CA ILE A 564 -4.07 9.85 11.70
C ILE A 564 -4.05 11.27 11.10
N CYS A 565 -4.44 11.40 9.83
CA CYS A 565 -4.55 12.67 9.10
C CYS A 565 -6.02 13.02 8.78
N GLN A 566 -6.98 12.37 9.45
CA GLN A 566 -8.42 12.55 9.23
C GLN A 566 -9.20 12.55 10.56
N GLY A 567 -10.39 13.15 10.57
CA GLY A 567 -11.31 13.07 11.70
C GLY A 567 -10.77 13.68 13.00
N GLU A 568 -11.12 13.05 14.12
CA GLU A 568 -10.81 13.57 15.47
C GLU A 568 -9.36 13.33 15.91
N GLN A 569 -8.60 12.47 15.23
CA GLN A 569 -7.22 12.16 15.61
C GLN A 569 -6.25 13.30 15.28
N VAL A 570 -6.53 14.07 14.23
CA VAL A 570 -5.57 15.04 13.67
C VAL A 570 -5.10 16.06 14.69
N ALA A 571 -6.03 16.73 15.37
CA ALA A 571 -5.68 17.72 16.39
C ALA A 571 -4.99 17.08 17.59
N ASN A 572 -5.42 15.90 18.03
CA ASN A 572 -4.87 15.23 19.21
C ASN A 572 -3.44 14.69 18.98
N LEU A 573 -3.08 14.35 17.72
CA LEU A 573 -1.74 13.87 17.35
C LEU A 573 -0.82 15.02 16.91
N TRP A 574 -1.25 15.79 15.91
CA TRP A 574 -0.33 16.70 15.22
C TRP A 574 -0.14 18.02 15.95
N GLU A 575 -1.12 18.51 16.72
CA GLU A 575 -0.94 19.74 17.50
C GLU A 575 0.25 19.65 18.48
N PRO A 576 0.38 18.60 19.32
CA PRO A 576 1.54 18.48 20.19
C PRO A 576 2.85 18.20 19.41
N LEU A 577 2.82 17.46 18.30
CA LEU A 577 4.01 17.23 17.46
C LEU A 577 4.54 18.54 16.85
N PHE A 578 3.67 19.34 16.26
CA PHE A 578 4.05 20.63 15.67
C PHE A 578 4.53 21.61 16.75
N LYS A 579 3.93 21.60 17.95
CA LYS A 579 4.42 22.37 19.11
C LYS A 579 5.82 21.92 19.55
N ALA A 580 6.16 20.65 19.38
CA ALA A 580 7.48 20.10 19.64
C ALA A 580 8.50 20.37 18.50
N GLY A 581 8.14 21.18 17.50
CA GLY A 581 9.03 21.58 16.40
C GLY A 581 8.98 20.68 15.16
N VAL A 582 8.18 19.62 15.17
CA VAL A 582 8.03 18.71 14.03
C VAL A 582 7.41 19.44 12.84
N LYS A 583 7.97 19.20 11.65
CA LYS A 583 7.51 19.68 10.35
C LYS A 583 7.32 18.50 9.42
N ILE A 584 6.31 18.57 8.54
CA ILE A 584 6.11 17.59 7.48
C ILE A 584 6.94 17.99 6.26
N ASP A 585 7.76 17.05 5.78
CA ASP A 585 8.73 17.22 4.69
C ASP A 585 8.13 16.80 3.36
N PHE A 586 7.44 15.67 3.31
CA PHE A 586 6.68 15.20 2.16
C PHE A 586 5.51 14.32 2.64
N ALA A 587 4.55 14.07 1.76
CA ALA A 587 3.46 13.15 2.08
C ALA A 587 2.88 12.44 0.86
N HIS A 588 2.56 11.16 1.02
CA HIS A 588 1.61 10.47 0.14
C HIS A 588 0.22 10.55 0.77
N ARG A 589 -0.72 11.16 0.03
CA ARG A 589 -2.14 11.15 0.38
C ARG A 589 -2.70 9.74 0.26
N THR A 590 -3.92 9.57 0.75
CA THR A 590 -4.56 8.26 0.87
C THR A 590 -4.45 7.43 -0.41
N PHE A 591 -3.82 6.27 -0.32
CA PHE A 591 -3.78 5.26 -1.36
C PHE A 591 -4.15 3.89 -0.79
N GLN A 592 -4.56 2.98 -1.66
CA GLN A 592 -4.86 1.61 -1.27
C GLN A 592 -3.54 0.85 -1.09
N TRP A 593 -3.37 0.24 0.08
CA TRP A 593 -2.23 -0.63 0.35
C TRP A 593 -2.58 -2.05 -0.12
N ASP A 594 -2.13 -2.39 -1.31
CA ASP A 594 -2.24 -3.75 -1.82
C ASP A 594 -1.10 -4.60 -1.24
N SER A 595 -1.42 -5.50 -0.31
CA SER A 595 -0.57 -6.63 0.02
C SER A 595 -0.98 -7.80 -0.87
N GLU A 596 -0.04 -8.40 -1.59
CA GLU A 596 -0.26 -9.47 -2.58
C GLU A 596 -0.71 -10.82 -1.98
N ALA A 597 -0.98 -10.88 -0.68
CA ALA A 597 -1.52 -12.05 -0.02
C ALA A 597 -2.96 -12.38 -0.47
N SER A 598 -3.30 -13.68 -0.42
CA SER A 598 -4.57 -14.28 -0.84
C SER A 598 -5.83 -13.69 -0.16
N LEU A 599 -5.67 -13.00 0.97
CA LEU A 599 -6.71 -12.24 1.67
C LEU A 599 -6.43 -10.73 1.55
N LYS A 600 -6.88 -10.11 0.45
CA LYS A 600 -6.76 -8.66 0.22
C LYS A 600 -7.57 -7.86 1.25
N ALA A 601 -7.02 -7.65 2.45
CA ALA A 601 -7.54 -6.64 3.34
C ALA A 601 -7.14 -5.26 2.78
N HIS A 602 -8.07 -4.60 2.09
CA HIS A 602 -7.88 -3.25 1.54
C HIS A 602 -7.78 -2.21 2.68
N VAL A 603 -6.56 -1.99 3.18
CA VAL A 603 -6.26 -0.92 4.13
C VAL A 603 -5.87 0.33 3.33
N HIS A 604 -6.32 1.49 3.81
CA HIS A 604 -6.00 2.77 3.19
C HIS A 604 -4.92 3.45 4.01
N CYS A 605 -3.79 3.71 3.36
CA CYS A 605 -2.59 4.22 4.01
C CYS A 605 -2.26 5.63 3.54
N VAL A 606 -1.47 6.32 4.36
CA VAL A 606 -0.72 7.53 4.02
C VAL A 606 0.74 7.27 4.33
N ILE A 607 1.64 8.03 3.70
CA ILE A 607 3.04 8.09 4.08
C ILE A 607 3.32 9.52 4.50
N VAL A 608 3.92 9.72 5.66
CA VAL A 608 4.26 11.06 6.14
C VAL A 608 5.75 11.11 6.45
N GLY A 609 6.48 11.91 5.67
CA GLY A 609 7.87 12.28 5.95
C GLY A 609 7.91 13.50 6.85
N PHE A 610 8.72 13.49 7.91
CA PHE A 610 8.79 14.57 8.88
C PHE A 610 10.16 14.70 9.55
N SER A 611 10.49 15.89 10.03
CA SER A 611 11.74 16.18 10.73
C SER A 611 11.61 17.43 11.64
N GLN A 612 12.67 17.78 12.37
CA GLN A 612 12.74 19.06 13.10
C GLN A 612 13.17 20.24 12.19
N VAL A 613 13.93 19.95 11.14
CA VAL A 613 14.49 20.97 10.25
C VAL A 613 13.52 21.36 9.14
N GLY A 614 12.72 20.42 8.65
CA GLY A 614 11.88 20.59 7.47
C GLY A 614 12.60 20.19 6.18
N GLY A 615 11.86 19.67 5.22
CA GLY A 615 12.39 19.36 3.88
C GLY A 615 12.73 20.61 3.07
N ASN A 616 13.78 20.55 2.27
CA ASN A 616 14.19 21.63 1.36
C ASN A 616 13.09 21.97 0.34
N VAL A 617 12.41 20.93 -0.18
CA VAL A 617 11.31 21.03 -1.13
C VAL A 617 10.19 20.11 -0.66
N LYS A 618 9.03 20.69 -0.34
CA LYS A 618 7.87 19.91 0.11
C LYS A 618 7.10 19.32 -1.05
N LYS A 619 6.89 18.00 -1.01
CA LYS A 619 6.23 17.23 -2.08
C LYS A 619 4.96 16.54 -1.54
N ILE A 620 3.85 16.68 -2.24
CA ILE A 620 2.61 15.94 -1.97
C ILE A 620 2.34 15.01 -3.15
N PHE A 621 2.23 13.72 -2.87
CA PHE A 621 1.90 12.68 -3.84
C PHE A 621 0.42 12.28 -3.69
N SER A 622 -0.34 12.29 -4.79
CA SER A 622 -1.76 11.91 -4.84
C SER A 622 -2.11 11.36 -6.21
N ASP A 623 -2.83 10.24 -6.28
CA ASP A 623 -3.36 9.69 -7.54
C ASP A 623 -2.28 9.53 -8.64
N GLY A 624 -1.10 9.04 -8.24
CA GLY A 624 0.05 8.85 -9.12
C GLY A 624 0.74 10.13 -9.58
N ARG A 625 0.41 11.29 -9.01
CA ARG A 625 0.98 12.59 -9.34
C ARG A 625 1.71 13.21 -8.15
N MET A 626 2.84 13.83 -8.42
CA MET A 626 3.57 14.65 -7.46
C MET A 626 3.26 16.14 -7.70
N THR A 627 3.03 16.86 -6.61
CA THR A 627 2.85 18.32 -6.61
C THR A 627 3.76 18.98 -5.57
N LEU A 628 4.30 20.14 -5.91
CA LEU A 628 5.07 20.96 -4.97
C LEU A 628 4.11 21.72 -4.05
N ALA A 629 4.46 21.81 -2.77
CA ALA A 629 3.68 22.50 -1.76
C ALA A 629 4.52 23.57 -1.05
N LYS A 630 3.88 24.66 -0.61
CA LYS A 630 4.53 25.66 0.25
C LYS A 630 4.58 25.17 1.70
N ASN A 631 3.50 24.54 2.12
CA ASN A 631 3.42 23.86 3.41
C ASN A 631 2.69 22.52 3.25
N ILE A 632 2.95 21.57 4.15
CA ILE A 632 2.12 20.38 4.25
C ILE A 632 1.55 20.39 5.65
N ASN A 633 0.24 20.60 5.74
CA ASN A 633 -0.43 20.67 7.02
C ASN A 633 -0.80 19.25 7.54
N PRO A 634 -1.34 19.13 8.76
CA PRO A 634 -1.74 17.84 9.35
C PRO A 634 -2.76 16.99 8.56
N TYR A 635 -3.45 17.59 7.57
CA TYR A 635 -4.41 16.94 6.68
C TYR A 635 -3.81 16.63 5.29
N LEU A 636 -2.49 16.76 5.16
CA LEU A 636 -1.71 16.50 3.95
C LEU A 636 -2.17 17.35 2.75
N VAL A 637 -2.50 18.62 3.01
CA VAL A 637 -2.83 19.63 1.99
C VAL A 637 -1.88 20.82 2.05
N ASP A 638 -1.72 21.51 0.92
CA ASP A 638 -0.96 22.76 0.83
C ASP A 638 -1.76 23.93 1.41
N ALA A 639 -1.65 24.10 2.73
CA ALA A 639 -2.34 25.13 3.51
C ALA A 639 -1.57 25.42 4.81
N ASP A 640 -1.99 26.46 5.53
CA ASP A 640 -1.46 26.76 6.86
C ASP A 640 -1.79 25.64 7.88
N ASN A 641 -1.03 25.61 8.98
CA ASN A 641 -1.21 24.63 10.05
C ASN A 641 -2.42 24.98 10.93
N VAL A 642 -3.61 24.65 10.43
CA VAL A 642 -4.88 24.81 11.13
C VAL A 642 -5.30 23.48 11.74
N PHE A 643 -5.74 23.48 13.00
CA PHE A 643 -6.22 22.28 13.71
C PHE A 643 -7.73 22.33 13.89
N ILE A 644 -8.46 21.44 13.23
CA ILE A 644 -9.91 21.36 13.37
C ILE A 644 -10.24 20.53 14.61
N VAL A 645 -10.59 21.21 15.70
CA VAL A 645 -10.92 20.58 16.97
C VAL A 645 -12.40 20.22 17.02
N SER A 646 -12.72 19.02 17.50
CA SER A 646 -14.08 18.53 17.72
C SER A 646 -14.93 19.49 18.57
N ARG A 647 -16.12 19.86 18.08
CA ARG A 647 -17.06 20.78 18.74
C ARG A 647 -18.40 20.12 19.03
N LYS A 648 -19.01 20.46 20.17
CA LYS A 648 -20.37 19.98 20.53
C LYS A 648 -21.48 20.77 19.84
N THR A 649 -21.21 22.03 19.49
CA THR A 649 -22.14 22.94 18.82
C THR A 649 -21.49 23.55 17.59
N PRO A 650 -22.28 23.93 16.57
CA PRO A 650 -21.77 24.64 15.41
C PRO A 650 -20.97 25.89 15.76
N ILE A 651 -19.93 26.15 14.96
CA ILE A 651 -19.12 27.37 15.05
C ILE A 651 -19.88 28.57 14.46
N SER A 652 -20.70 28.33 13.44
CA SER A 652 -21.60 29.32 12.83
C SER A 652 -23.02 29.22 13.41
N ASP A 653 -23.81 30.28 13.26
CA ASP A 653 -25.21 30.31 13.70
C ASP A 653 -26.12 29.53 12.72
N VAL A 654 -26.18 28.20 12.92
CA VAL A 654 -26.97 27.27 12.12
C VAL A 654 -27.66 26.22 13.00
N PRO A 655 -28.74 25.57 12.54
CA PRO A 655 -29.44 24.54 13.30
C PRO A 655 -28.50 23.41 13.76
N LYS A 656 -28.76 22.84 14.94
CA LYS A 656 -27.95 21.75 15.48
C LYS A 656 -28.22 20.44 14.74
N MET A 657 -27.18 19.65 14.54
CA MET A 657 -27.28 18.29 13.98
C MET A 657 -27.29 17.25 15.11
N TYR A 658 -28.25 16.34 15.05
CA TYR A 658 -28.45 15.25 16.00
C TYR A 658 -28.20 13.90 15.35
N ILE A 659 -27.84 12.88 16.13
CA ILE A 659 -27.73 11.51 15.66
C ILE A 659 -29.01 10.76 16.01
N GLY A 660 -29.45 9.84 15.15
CA GLY A 660 -30.60 8.98 15.42
C GLY A 660 -30.41 8.05 16.63
N CYS A 661 -31.47 7.32 16.98
CA CYS A 661 -31.49 6.46 18.17
C CYS A 661 -30.67 5.19 18.00
N GLU A 662 -30.14 4.68 19.12
CA GLU A 662 -29.45 3.38 19.17
C GLU A 662 -30.27 2.36 19.97
N MET A 663 -30.74 1.29 19.31
CA MET A 663 -31.59 0.27 19.93
C MET A 663 -30.81 -0.77 20.75
N LYS A 664 -29.65 -1.22 20.27
CA LYS A 664 -28.88 -2.36 20.81
C LYS A 664 -29.78 -3.52 21.23
N ASP A 665 -30.41 -4.10 20.23
CA ASP A 665 -31.51 -5.05 20.33
C ASP A 665 -31.25 -6.35 19.53
N ASP A 666 -30.07 -6.49 18.93
CA ASP A 666 -29.71 -7.63 18.06
C ASP A 666 -30.72 -7.86 16.92
N GLY A 667 -31.32 -6.77 16.42
CA GLY A 667 -32.33 -6.83 15.35
C GLY A 667 -33.73 -7.26 15.81
N ASN A 668 -33.97 -7.52 17.10
CA ASN A 668 -35.28 -7.97 17.57
C ASN A 668 -36.41 -6.94 17.38
N TYR A 669 -36.11 -5.64 17.34
CA TYR A 669 -37.13 -4.61 17.12
C TYR A 669 -37.22 -4.12 15.68
N VAL A 670 -36.27 -4.45 14.81
CA VAL A 670 -36.26 -4.00 13.41
C VAL A 670 -36.86 -5.09 12.51
N MET A 671 -37.65 -4.69 11.52
CA MET A 671 -38.33 -5.59 10.59
C MET A 671 -38.26 -5.06 9.16
N THR A 672 -38.19 -5.98 8.22
CA THR A 672 -38.59 -5.78 6.81
C THR A 672 -40.10 -5.60 6.71
N GLU A 673 -40.56 -5.16 5.54
CA GLU A 673 -41.99 -5.05 5.24
C GLU A 673 -42.71 -6.41 5.31
N ASP A 674 -42.11 -7.46 4.77
CA ASP A 674 -42.66 -8.82 4.84
C ASP A 674 -42.74 -9.34 6.28
N GLU A 675 -41.68 -9.13 7.07
CA GLU A 675 -41.68 -9.49 8.50
C GLU A 675 -42.73 -8.72 9.29
N LYS A 676 -42.92 -7.42 9.02
CA LYS A 676 -44.01 -6.62 9.61
C LYS A 676 -45.37 -7.24 9.26
N ASN A 677 -45.60 -7.57 7.99
CA ASN A 677 -46.88 -8.11 7.54
C ASN A 677 -47.17 -9.46 8.19
N ILE A 678 -46.17 -10.34 8.29
CA ILE A 678 -46.28 -11.62 9.01
C ILE A 678 -46.50 -11.40 10.51
N PHE A 679 -45.83 -10.42 11.11
CA PHE A 679 -46.01 -10.07 12.52
C PHE A 679 -47.44 -9.63 12.81
N LEU A 680 -48.00 -8.76 11.96
CA LEU A 680 -49.36 -8.23 12.09
C LEU A 680 -50.46 -9.27 11.84
N GLN A 681 -50.18 -10.35 11.11
CA GLN A 681 -51.12 -11.48 11.01
C GLN A 681 -51.34 -12.16 12.37
N ASN A 682 -50.33 -12.16 13.23
CA ASN A 682 -50.40 -12.77 14.57
C ASN A 682 -50.92 -11.77 15.61
N GLU A 683 -50.50 -10.50 15.53
CA GLU A 683 -50.91 -9.45 16.48
C GLU A 683 -51.35 -8.16 15.76
N PRO A 684 -52.56 -8.11 15.17
CA PRO A 684 -52.99 -6.96 14.38
C PRO A 684 -53.04 -5.63 15.16
N GLN A 685 -53.39 -5.70 16.45
CA GLN A 685 -53.49 -4.52 17.32
C GLN A 685 -52.12 -3.91 17.68
N ALA A 686 -51.02 -4.60 17.36
CA ALA A 686 -49.66 -4.09 17.57
C ALA A 686 -49.25 -3.01 16.55
N GLU A 687 -50.05 -2.78 15.49
CA GLU A 687 -49.74 -1.81 14.43
C GLU A 687 -49.41 -0.41 14.96
N LYS A 688 -50.10 0.04 16.01
CA LYS A 688 -49.86 1.34 16.68
C LYS A 688 -48.48 1.48 17.32
N TYR A 689 -47.73 0.39 17.49
CA TYR A 689 -46.36 0.38 18.00
C TYR A 689 -45.31 0.17 16.91
N ILE A 690 -45.74 0.05 15.65
CA ILE A 690 -44.87 -0.17 14.51
C ILE A 690 -44.72 1.15 13.77
N HIS A 691 -43.50 1.66 13.72
CA HIS A 691 -43.17 2.92 13.04
C HIS A 691 -42.23 2.68 11.86
N PRO A 692 -42.30 3.49 10.80
CA PRO A 692 -41.23 3.53 9.79
C PRO A 692 -39.89 3.78 10.46
N TYR A 693 -38.87 3.04 10.03
CA TYR A 693 -37.53 3.11 10.60
C TYR A 693 -36.51 3.13 9.48
N MET A 694 -35.43 3.90 9.63
CA MET A 694 -34.35 3.90 8.64
C MET A 694 -32.97 3.95 9.28
N MET A 695 -32.05 3.18 8.72
CA MET A 695 -30.61 3.33 8.90
C MET A 695 -29.99 3.89 7.62
N GLY A 696 -28.73 4.32 7.66
CA GLY A 696 -28.07 4.96 6.51
C GLY A 696 -28.13 4.15 5.21
N LYS A 697 -28.03 2.82 5.28
CA LYS A 697 -28.14 1.95 4.08
C LYS A 697 -29.56 1.94 3.51
N ASP A 698 -30.56 1.81 4.38
CA ASP A 698 -31.97 1.78 3.97
C ASP A 698 -32.39 3.13 3.39
N PHE A 699 -31.94 4.22 4.01
CA PHE A 699 -32.15 5.60 3.55
C PHE A 699 -31.59 5.82 2.14
N ILE A 700 -30.31 5.49 1.91
CA ILE A 700 -29.68 5.64 0.59
C ILE A 700 -30.38 4.76 -0.47
N ALA A 701 -30.76 3.53 -0.09
CA ALA A 701 -31.42 2.59 -0.99
C ALA A 701 -32.93 2.81 -1.13
N ARG A 702 -33.52 3.80 -0.42
CA ARG A 702 -34.97 4.00 -0.27
C ARG A 702 -35.72 2.70 0.05
N LYS A 703 -35.17 1.88 0.94
CA LYS A 703 -35.78 0.60 1.36
C LYS A 703 -36.65 0.78 2.59
N SER A 704 -37.89 0.30 2.51
CA SER A 704 -38.81 0.26 3.64
C SER A 704 -38.28 -0.66 4.75
N ARG A 705 -38.22 -0.10 5.95
CA ARG A 705 -37.92 -0.78 7.21
C ARG A 705 -38.84 -0.24 8.28
N TYR A 706 -39.13 -1.07 9.27
CA TYR A 706 -40.04 -0.74 10.35
C TYR A 706 -39.40 -1.13 11.68
N CYS A 707 -39.78 -0.46 12.76
CA CYS A 707 -39.36 -0.84 14.10
C CYS A 707 -40.53 -0.92 15.09
N LEU A 708 -40.41 -1.80 16.08
CA LEU A 708 -41.23 -1.77 17.29
C LEU A 708 -40.76 -0.62 18.18
N TRP A 709 -41.55 0.45 18.24
CA TRP A 709 -41.34 1.58 19.13
C TRP A 709 -42.17 1.41 20.39
N LEU A 710 -41.56 0.81 21.41
CA LEU A 710 -42.21 0.45 22.68
C LEU A 710 -41.92 1.46 23.80
N LYS A 711 -41.41 2.63 23.43
CA LYS A 711 -41.12 3.70 24.38
C LYS A 711 -42.42 4.07 25.11
N ASP A 712 -42.35 4.13 26.44
CA ASP A 712 -43.48 4.51 27.30
C ASP A 712 -44.71 3.58 27.26
N ILE A 713 -44.59 2.37 26.70
CA ILE A 713 -45.69 1.38 26.75
C ILE A 713 -45.99 0.98 28.21
N LEU A 714 -47.28 1.00 28.58
CA LEU A 714 -47.70 0.60 29.92
C LEU A 714 -47.55 -0.92 30.12
N PRO A 715 -47.10 -1.39 31.30
CA PRO A 715 -46.94 -2.82 31.55
C PRO A 715 -48.23 -3.66 31.36
N SER A 716 -49.39 -3.09 31.69
CA SER A 716 -50.70 -3.74 31.50
C SER A 716 -51.06 -3.88 30.03
N GLU A 717 -50.61 -2.96 29.19
CA GLU A 717 -50.82 -2.98 27.75
C GLU A 717 -49.84 -3.93 27.07
N LEU A 718 -48.55 -3.86 27.43
CA LEU A 718 -47.50 -4.74 26.91
C LEU A 718 -47.83 -6.23 27.09
N LYS A 719 -48.43 -6.61 28.23
CA LYS A 719 -48.86 -7.99 28.51
C LYS A 719 -49.90 -8.54 27.52
N LYS A 720 -50.59 -7.69 26.77
CA LYS A 720 -51.59 -8.11 25.78
C LYS A 720 -50.96 -8.65 24.49
N TYR A 721 -49.66 -8.47 24.30
CA TYR A 721 -48.93 -8.80 23.07
C TYR A 721 -47.83 -9.86 23.32
N PRO A 722 -48.16 -11.16 23.33
CA PRO A 722 -47.20 -12.25 23.52
C PRO A 722 -45.95 -12.20 22.62
N LYS A 723 -46.08 -11.82 21.35
CA LYS A 723 -44.96 -11.74 20.39
C LYS A 723 -44.08 -10.51 20.60
N ILE A 724 -44.67 -9.38 20.99
CA ILE A 724 -43.87 -8.23 21.47
C ILE A 724 -43.11 -8.64 22.75
N MET A 725 -43.76 -9.32 23.69
CA MET A 725 -43.12 -9.78 24.93
C MET A 725 -41.94 -10.73 24.68
N GLU A 726 -42.05 -11.62 23.69
CA GLU A 726 -40.95 -12.48 23.23
C GLU A 726 -39.73 -11.66 22.77
N ARG A 727 -39.95 -10.64 21.92
CA ARG A 727 -38.88 -9.75 21.46
C ARG A 727 -38.27 -8.93 22.60
N VAL A 728 -39.09 -8.42 23.52
CA VAL A 728 -38.61 -7.68 24.71
C VAL A 728 -37.72 -8.57 25.59
N LYS A 729 -38.09 -9.85 25.75
CA LYS A 729 -37.26 -10.82 26.48
C LYS A 729 -35.91 -11.04 25.79
N ASN A 730 -35.91 -11.27 24.47
CA ASN A 730 -34.69 -11.46 23.70
C ASN A 730 -33.75 -10.25 23.78
N VAL A 731 -34.29 -9.04 23.69
CA VAL A 731 -33.51 -7.79 23.85
C VAL A 731 -32.88 -7.70 25.23
N ARG A 732 -33.62 -8.06 26.29
CA ARG A 732 -33.09 -8.09 27.65
C ARG A 732 -31.91 -9.07 27.77
N GLU A 733 -32.07 -10.29 27.26
CA GLU A 733 -31.05 -11.33 27.30
C GLU A 733 -29.79 -10.94 26.53
N PHE A 734 -29.95 -10.37 25.33
CA PHE A 734 -28.84 -9.81 24.54
C PHE A 734 -28.10 -8.68 25.27
N ARG A 735 -28.82 -7.73 25.88
CA ARG A 735 -28.19 -6.62 26.60
C ARG A 735 -27.40 -7.12 27.82
N LEU A 736 -27.87 -8.15 28.52
CA LEU A 736 -27.15 -8.78 29.63
C LEU A 736 -25.88 -9.52 29.19
N SER A 737 -25.87 -10.10 27.99
CA SER A 737 -24.69 -10.79 27.46
C SER A 737 -23.59 -9.85 26.96
N CYS A 738 -23.93 -8.57 26.72
CA CYS A 738 -22.96 -7.57 26.26
C CYS A 738 -21.91 -7.24 27.34
N PRO A 739 -20.61 -7.20 27.00
CA PRO A 739 -19.54 -6.89 27.96
C PRO A 739 -19.50 -5.42 28.41
N SER A 740 -20.22 -4.52 27.72
CA SER A 740 -20.27 -3.09 28.03
C SER A 740 -21.20 -2.82 29.22
N PRO A 741 -20.70 -2.27 30.35
CA PRO A 741 -21.54 -1.97 31.52
C PRO A 741 -22.70 -1.02 31.20
N ASP A 742 -22.45 -0.03 30.33
CA ASP A 742 -23.48 0.89 29.81
C ASP A 742 -24.62 0.11 29.13
N THR A 743 -24.29 -0.85 28.26
CA THR A 743 -25.30 -1.65 27.54
C THR A 743 -26.06 -2.58 28.46
N ASN A 744 -25.35 -3.22 29.40
CA ASN A 744 -25.92 -4.14 30.38
C ASN A 744 -26.97 -3.45 31.27
N HIS A 745 -26.72 -2.21 31.70
CA HIS A 745 -27.68 -1.43 32.47
C HIS A 745 -29.02 -1.21 31.75
N TYR A 746 -29.03 -1.14 30.42
CA TYR A 746 -30.29 -1.02 29.66
C TYR A 746 -31.08 -2.34 29.55
N ALA A 747 -30.57 -3.45 30.07
CA ALA A 747 -31.35 -4.68 30.22
C ALA A 747 -32.52 -4.52 31.21
N ASP A 748 -32.40 -3.60 32.17
CA ASP A 748 -33.49 -3.27 33.10
C ASP A 748 -34.61 -2.43 32.44
N LYS A 749 -34.33 -1.87 31.25
CA LYS A 749 -35.27 -1.09 30.44
C LYS A 749 -35.35 -1.63 29.01
N PRO A 750 -35.77 -2.90 28.81
CA PRO A 750 -35.68 -3.57 27.52
C PRO A 750 -36.59 -2.95 26.45
N THR A 751 -37.67 -2.26 26.85
CA THR A 751 -38.57 -1.53 25.95
C THR A 751 -38.03 -0.16 25.50
N PHE A 752 -36.96 0.34 26.14
CA PHE A 752 -36.36 1.63 25.82
C PHE A 752 -35.16 1.46 24.88
N PRO A 753 -34.94 2.40 23.93
CA PRO A 753 -33.67 2.53 23.22
C PRO A 753 -32.52 2.86 24.17
N VAL A 754 -31.31 2.34 23.89
CA VAL A 754 -30.11 2.52 24.74
C VAL A 754 -29.55 3.94 24.67
N ARG A 755 -29.70 4.63 23.55
CA ARG A 755 -29.29 6.05 23.46
C ARG A 755 -30.34 6.84 22.70
N LEU A 756 -31.12 7.62 23.45
CA LEU A 756 -31.93 8.71 22.93
C LEU A 756 -31.03 9.95 22.84
N ARG A 757 -30.78 10.48 21.64
CA ARG A 757 -29.96 11.69 21.44
C ARG A 757 -30.86 12.82 20.95
N TYR A 758 -31.35 13.66 21.88
CA TYR A 758 -32.04 14.97 21.72
C TYR A 758 -33.12 15.18 20.64
N TYR A 759 -33.33 14.27 19.69
CA TYR A 759 -34.29 14.36 18.59
C TYR A 759 -34.93 13.01 18.21
N SER A 760 -34.74 12.00 19.06
CA SER A 760 -35.42 10.69 19.01
C SER A 760 -36.62 10.61 19.97
N GLU A 761 -37.11 11.76 20.43
CA GLU A 761 -38.45 11.90 21.01
C GLU A 761 -39.46 12.13 19.87
N ASP A 762 -40.76 12.11 20.16
CA ASP A 762 -41.81 12.27 19.13
C ASP A 762 -41.59 13.58 18.37
N ARG A 763 -41.00 13.48 17.19
CA ARG A 763 -40.79 14.61 16.30
C ARG A 763 -42.15 15.06 15.83
N ILE A 764 -42.37 16.37 15.86
CA ILE A 764 -43.58 16.99 15.32
C ILE A 764 -43.32 17.53 13.90
N ASN A 765 -42.05 17.84 13.58
CA ASN A 765 -41.64 18.43 12.31
C ASN A 765 -40.73 17.50 11.47
N PRO A 766 -40.81 17.57 10.13
CA PRO A 766 -39.82 16.97 9.23
C PRO A 766 -38.39 17.46 9.50
N ALA A 767 -37.39 16.68 9.12
CA ALA A 767 -35.98 16.99 9.35
C ALA A 767 -35.14 16.53 8.15
N LEU A 768 -34.04 17.24 7.85
CA LEU A 768 -33.08 16.75 6.87
C LEU A 768 -32.31 15.58 7.47
N ALA A 769 -32.34 14.45 6.78
CA ALA A 769 -31.55 13.27 7.10
C ALA A 769 -30.26 13.22 6.26
N LEU A 770 -29.17 12.81 6.91
CA LEU A 770 -27.86 12.60 6.31
C LEU A 770 -27.31 11.23 6.76
N PRO A 771 -26.83 10.37 5.85
CA PRO A 771 -26.25 9.09 6.22
C PRO A 771 -24.85 9.26 6.83
N LYS A 772 -24.63 8.63 7.98
CA LYS A 772 -23.32 8.64 8.64
C LYS A 772 -22.23 8.03 7.77
N VAL A 773 -22.55 6.99 6.99
CA VAL A 773 -21.61 6.34 6.08
C VAL A 773 -22.16 6.40 4.66
N SER A 774 -21.36 6.87 3.71
CA SER A 774 -21.68 6.87 2.28
C SER A 774 -20.46 6.49 1.47
N SER A 775 -20.68 5.81 0.34
CA SER A 775 -19.62 5.44 -0.59
C SER A 775 -18.78 6.65 -1.00
N GLN A 776 -17.47 6.47 -1.03
CA GLN A 776 -16.54 7.50 -1.51
C GLN A 776 -16.72 7.86 -2.99
N ASN A 777 -17.29 6.93 -3.79
CA ASN A 777 -17.48 7.11 -5.23
C ASN A 777 -18.56 8.17 -5.54
N ARG A 778 -19.38 8.56 -4.55
CA ARG A 778 -20.37 9.61 -4.75
C ARG A 778 -19.73 10.98 -4.61
N ARG A 779 -20.00 11.86 -5.58
CA ARG A 779 -19.57 13.25 -5.50
C ARG A 779 -20.26 14.03 -4.38
N TYR A 780 -21.52 13.72 -4.07
CA TYR A 780 -22.26 14.33 -2.97
C TYR A 780 -22.81 13.26 -2.03
N ILE A 781 -22.73 13.48 -0.72
CA ILE A 781 -23.46 12.63 0.24
C ILE A 781 -24.95 12.89 0.04
N PRO A 782 -25.76 11.85 -0.28
CA PRO A 782 -27.19 12.04 -0.47
C PRO A 782 -27.86 12.48 0.85
N MET A 783 -28.65 13.55 0.79
CA MET A 783 -29.43 14.07 1.91
C MET A 783 -30.86 14.32 1.45
N GLU A 784 -31.83 14.07 2.31
CA GLU A 784 -33.26 14.14 1.98
C GLU A 784 -34.07 14.44 3.24
N VAL A 785 -35.18 15.17 3.09
CA VAL A 785 -36.08 15.47 4.20
C VAL A 785 -36.89 14.21 4.50
N ILE A 786 -36.91 13.79 5.77
CA ILE A 786 -37.75 12.68 6.23
C ILE A 786 -38.86 13.21 7.13
N ASP A 787 -40.02 12.57 7.04
CA ASP A 787 -41.19 12.89 7.84
C ASP A 787 -40.95 12.66 9.34
N ALA A 788 -41.85 13.22 10.14
CA ALA A 788 -41.73 13.27 11.59
C ALA A 788 -41.98 11.91 12.26
N ASP A 789 -42.80 11.06 11.64
CA ASP A 789 -43.14 9.70 12.07
C ASP A 789 -42.04 8.66 11.78
N VAL A 790 -41.07 9.00 10.91
CA VAL A 790 -39.93 8.14 10.59
C VAL A 790 -38.88 8.19 11.71
N ILE A 791 -38.67 7.04 12.35
CA ILE A 791 -37.63 6.86 13.38
C ILE A 791 -36.27 6.66 12.70
N ALA A 792 -35.35 7.58 12.93
CA ALA A 792 -33.99 7.49 12.42
C ALA A 792 -33.08 6.71 13.38
N GLY A 793 -32.38 5.69 12.88
CA GLY A 793 -31.37 4.95 13.62
C GLY A 793 -30.02 5.67 13.73
N SER A 794 -29.11 5.12 14.54
CA SER A 794 -27.81 5.72 14.87
C SER A 794 -26.82 5.88 13.71
N LYS A 795 -27.20 5.42 12.51
CA LYS A 795 -26.46 5.61 11.24
C LYS A 795 -27.02 6.74 10.37
N LEU A 796 -27.98 7.50 10.88
CA LEU A 796 -28.49 8.73 10.30
C LEU A 796 -28.26 9.91 11.24
N PHE A 797 -27.92 11.05 10.67
CA PHE A 797 -27.98 12.35 11.33
C PHE A 797 -29.25 13.08 10.89
N LEU A 798 -29.81 13.87 11.80
CA LEU A 798 -31.00 14.67 11.60
C LEU A 798 -30.70 16.15 11.90
N ILE A 799 -31.17 17.03 11.02
CA ILE A 799 -31.12 18.48 11.22
C ILE A 799 -32.56 19.01 11.15
N PRO A 800 -33.13 19.46 12.28
CA PRO A 800 -34.45 20.07 12.30
C PRO A 800 -34.43 21.51 11.79
N ASP A 801 -35.62 22.08 11.58
CA ASP A 801 -35.83 23.49 11.28
C ASP A 801 -34.96 23.98 10.11
N ILE A 802 -34.80 23.10 9.11
CA ILE A 802 -33.89 23.33 8.00
C ILE A 802 -34.57 24.13 6.89
N SER A 803 -33.83 25.08 6.32
CA SER A 803 -34.27 25.86 5.16
C SER A 803 -33.66 25.30 3.88
N LEU A 804 -34.24 25.66 2.72
CA LEU A 804 -33.64 25.34 1.41
C LEU A 804 -32.21 25.88 1.29
N TYR A 805 -31.90 27.01 1.94
CA TYR A 805 -30.54 27.55 1.99
C TYR A 805 -29.57 26.57 2.64
N HIS A 806 -29.91 26.03 3.82
CA HIS A 806 -29.07 25.06 4.52
C HIS A 806 -28.87 23.78 3.68
N PHE A 807 -29.94 23.27 3.05
CA PHE A 807 -29.85 22.12 2.15
C PHE A 807 -28.92 22.40 0.95
N GLY A 808 -29.06 23.57 0.32
CA GLY A 808 -28.20 23.98 -0.80
C GLY A 808 -26.72 24.05 -0.40
N VAL A 809 -26.38 24.66 0.72
CA VAL A 809 -24.99 24.72 1.19
C VAL A 809 -24.44 23.32 1.51
N LEU A 810 -25.18 22.49 2.24
CA LEU A 810 -24.73 21.14 2.61
C LEU A 810 -24.59 20.18 1.42
N THR A 811 -25.29 20.44 0.32
CA THR A 811 -25.21 19.65 -0.93
C THR A 811 -24.33 20.29 -2.00
N SER A 812 -23.47 21.24 -1.61
CA SER A 812 -22.50 21.91 -2.48
C SER A 812 -21.13 21.22 -2.50
N ASN A 813 -20.37 21.45 -3.57
CA ASN A 813 -18.97 21.06 -3.67
C ASN A 813 -18.10 21.64 -2.54
N VAL A 814 -18.39 22.84 -2.05
CA VAL A 814 -17.64 23.49 -0.96
C VAL A 814 -17.78 22.69 0.33
N HIS A 815 -19.01 22.30 0.69
CA HIS A 815 -19.23 21.46 1.86
C HIS A 815 -18.64 20.05 1.67
N MET A 816 -18.77 19.47 0.47
CA MET A 816 -18.16 18.17 0.17
C MET A 816 -16.63 18.23 0.28
N ALA A 817 -15.97 19.30 -0.19
CA ALA A 817 -14.53 19.50 -0.08
C ALA A 817 -14.06 19.50 1.39
N TRP A 818 -14.77 20.25 2.24
CA TRP A 818 -14.53 20.25 3.69
C TRP A 818 -14.72 18.87 4.30
N MET A 819 -15.85 18.22 3.99
CA MET A 819 -16.19 16.89 4.47
C MET A 819 -15.11 15.88 4.08
N ARG A 820 -14.69 15.80 2.82
CA ARG A 820 -13.70 14.82 2.35
C ARG A 820 -12.34 14.94 3.04
N THR A 821 -11.97 16.17 3.42
CA THR A 821 -10.69 16.46 4.07
C THR A 821 -10.75 16.22 5.58
N VAL A 822 -11.85 16.60 6.24
CA VAL A 822 -11.92 16.63 7.70
C VAL A 822 -12.64 15.41 8.28
N CYS A 823 -13.55 14.76 7.55
CA CYS A 823 -14.26 13.59 8.07
C CYS A 823 -13.31 12.39 8.27
N GLY A 824 -13.64 11.52 9.22
CA GLY A 824 -13.04 10.18 9.27
C GLY A 824 -13.54 9.31 8.12
N ARG A 825 -12.92 8.15 7.93
CA ARG A 825 -13.31 7.17 6.92
C ARG A 825 -13.62 5.82 7.55
N LEU A 826 -14.45 5.02 6.88
CA LEU A 826 -14.61 3.60 7.17
C LEU A 826 -14.04 2.82 5.99
N LYS A 827 -12.83 2.26 6.17
CA LYS A 827 -11.92 1.93 5.06
C LYS A 827 -11.65 3.20 4.25
N SER A 828 -12.41 3.39 3.18
CA SER A 828 -12.30 4.54 2.28
C SER A 828 -13.60 5.34 2.17
N ASP A 829 -14.72 4.74 2.56
CA ASP A 829 -16.03 5.40 2.52
C ASP A 829 -16.09 6.57 3.51
N TYR A 830 -16.83 7.60 3.14
CA TYR A 830 -17.04 8.76 4.00
C TYR A 830 -17.72 8.32 5.29
N SER A 831 -17.13 8.63 6.44
CA SER A 831 -17.75 8.45 7.75
C SER A 831 -17.99 9.81 8.39
N TYR A 832 -19.12 10.41 8.04
CA TYR A 832 -19.52 11.73 8.50
C TYR A 832 -19.64 11.79 10.03
N ALA A 833 -19.22 12.91 10.60
CA ALA A 833 -19.29 13.14 12.04
C ALA A 833 -19.64 14.60 12.31
N SER A 834 -20.77 14.83 12.98
CA SER A 834 -21.30 16.17 13.28
C SER A 834 -20.26 17.06 13.97
N ASN A 835 -19.54 16.52 14.96
CA ASN A 835 -18.60 17.26 15.79
C ASN A 835 -17.33 17.74 15.07
N VAL A 836 -16.90 17.08 14.00
CA VAL A 836 -15.67 17.41 13.26
C VAL A 836 -15.93 17.94 11.86
N VAL A 837 -17.10 17.70 11.27
CA VAL A 837 -17.46 18.23 9.93
C VAL A 837 -18.46 19.37 10.06
N TYR A 838 -19.70 19.08 10.48
CA TYR A 838 -20.79 20.06 10.48
C TYR A 838 -20.54 21.20 11.47
N ASN A 839 -20.16 20.85 12.70
CA ASN A 839 -20.01 21.83 13.77
C ASN A 839 -18.79 22.73 13.60
N THR A 840 -17.85 22.36 12.73
CA THR A 840 -16.61 23.10 12.44
C THR A 840 -16.63 23.73 11.06
N PHE A 841 -17.65 23.44 10.23
CA PHE A 841 -17.75 23.98 8.89
C PHE A 841 -17.93 25.51 8.94
N PRO A 842 -17.05 26.29 8.30
CA PRO A 842 -17.20 27.74 8.22
C PRO A 842 -18.26 28.06 7.15
N TRP A 843 -19.49 28.35 7.57
CA TRP A 843 -20.60 28.68 6.67
C TRP A 843 -20.38 30.01 5.92
N PRO A 844 -20.96 30.20 4.73
CA PRO A 844 -20.84 31.47 4.03
C PRO A 844 -21.71 32.54 4.69
N GLU A 845 -21.36 33.81 4.44
CA GLU A 845 -22.12 35.00 4.84
C GLU A 845 -22.77 35.64 3.60
N PRO A 846 -23.85 35.05 3.04
CA PRO A 846 -24.43 35.52 1.80
C PRO A 846 -25.20 36.83 2.00
N THR A 847 -25.18 37.67 0.97
CA THR A 847 -26.21 38.72 0.79
C THR A 847 -27.60 38.09 0.62
N ALA A 848 -28.66 38.87 0.81
CA ALA A 848 -30.04 38.40 0.60
C ALA A 848 -30.27 37.81 -0.80
N GLN A 849 -29.66 38.41 -1.83
CA GLN A 849 -29.74 37.92 -3.21
C GLN A 849 -29.01 36.58 -3.40
N GLN A 850 -27.80 36.44 -2.84
CA GLN A 850 -27.05 35.18 -2.89
C GLN A 850 -27.78 34.06 -2.14
N ARG A 851 -28.36 34.36 -0.97
CA ARG A 851 -29.17 33.41 -0.21
C ARG A 851 -30.37 32.92 -1.02
N GLN A 852 -31.13 33.84 -1.60
CA GLN A 852 -32.28 33.49 -2.45
C GLN A 852 -31.84 32.66 -3.67
N LYS A 853 -30.67 32.97 -4.25
CA LYS A 853 -30.12 32.20 -5.38
C LYS A 853 -29.79 30.76 -4.99
N ILE A 854 -29.18 30.55 -3.82
CA ILE A 854 -28.89 29.22 -3.28
C ILE A 854 -30.19 28.46 -3.04
N GLU A 855 -31.21 29.09 -2.45
CA GLU A 855 -32.53 28.48 -2.23
C GLU A 855 -33.18 28.03 -3.55
N GLN A 856 -33.10 28.85 -4.60
CA GLN A 856 -33.60 28.49 -5.94
C GLN A 856 -32.85 27.30 -6.55
N THR A 857 -31.51 27.28 -6.48
CA THR A 857 -30.71 26.17 -7.02
C THR A 857 -30.86 24.89 -6.20
N ALA A 858 -31.07 25.02 -4.89
CA ALA A 858 -31.38 23.91 -3.99
C ALA A 858 -32.74 23.29 -4.32
N GLN A 859 -33.76 24.11 -4.59
CA GLN A 859 -35.06 23.62 -5.07
C GLN A 859 -34.92 22.87 -6.41
N ALA A 860 -34.10 23.38 -7.34
CA ALA A 860 -33.87 22.71 -8.62
C ALA A 860 -33.22 21.32 -8.46
N ILE A 861 -32.45 21.07 -7.40
CA ILE A 861 -31.93 19.72 -7.07
C ILE A 861 -33.10 18.80 -6.68
N LEU A 862 -34.01 19.28 -5.83
CA LEU A 862 -35.19 18.50 -5.41
C LEU A 862 -36.12 18.22 -6.60
N ASP A 863 -36.37 19.23 -7.44
CA ASP A 863 -37.20 19.10 -8.65
C ASP A 863 -36.59 18.09 -9.63
N ALA A 864 -35.27 18.11 -9.82
CA ALA A 864 -34.58 17.15 -10.68
C ALA A 864 -34.67 15.71 -10.14
N ARG A 865 -34.60 15.51 -8.82
CA ARG A 865 -34.81 14.18 -8.22
C ARG A 865 -36.26 13.70 -8.39
N ALA A 866 -37.24 14.61 -8.31
CA ALA A 866 -38.65 14.27 -8.42
C ALA A 866 -39.05 13.73 -9.81
N LEU A 867 -38.23 13.94 -10.84
CA LEU A 867 -38.39 13.34 -12.17
C LEU A 867 -38.18 11.81 -12.18
N TYR A 868 -37.56 11.26 -11.13
CA TYR A 868 -37.18 9.84 -11.05
C TYR A 868 -37.73 9.19 -9.75
N PRO A 869 -39.06 9.05 -9.62
CA PRO A 869 -39.69 8.57 -8.39
C PRO A 869 -39.31 7.13 -8.03
N ASP A 870 -39.04 6.27 -9.02
CA ASP A 870 -38.70 4.85 -8.82
C ASP A 870 -37.21 4.61 -8.53
N SER A 871 -36.37 5.65 -8.61
CA SER A 871 -34.92 5.54 -8.36
C SER A 871 -34.58 5.73 -6.89
N SER A 872 -33.60 4.99 -6.40
CA SER A 872 -33.03 5.22 -5.07
C SER A 872 -32.07 6.42 -5.07
N LEU A 873 -31.73 6.95 -3.88
CA LEU A 873 -30.65 7.93 -3.78
C LEU A 873 -29.29 7.32 -4.19
N ALA A 874 -29.14 5.99 -4.11
CA ALA A 874 -27.95 5.32 -4.60
C ALA A 874 -27.81 5.49 -6.11
N ASP A 875 -28.89 5.25 -6.87
CA ASP A 875 -28.91 5.31 -8.34
C ASP A 875 -28.75 6.75 -8.83
N LEU A 876 -29.39 7.70 -8.15
CA LEU A 876 -29.34 9.11 -8.54
C LEU A 876 -27.98 9.78 -8.27
N TYR A 877 -27.20 9.24 -7.33
CA TYR A 877 -25.91 9.82 -6.91
C TYR A 877 -24.69 8.95 -7.24
N ASP A 878 -24.88 7.85 -7.97
CA ASP A 878 -23.77 7.16 -8.61
C ASP A 878 -23.26 7.98 -9.81
N GLU A 879 -21.94 8.04 -9.99
CA GLU A 879 -21.32 8.94 -10.97
C GLU A 879 -21.72 8.59 -12.41
N LEU A 880 -21.92 7.29 -12.71
CA LEU A 880 -22.28 6.82 -14.04
C LEU A 880 -23.77 6.99 -14.33
N THR A 881 -24.64 6.74 -13.34
CA THR A 881 -26.09 6.78 -13.54
C THR A 881 -26.75 8.11 -13.16
N MET A 882 -26.02 9.06 -12.56
CA MET A 882 -26.56 10.37 -12.19
C MET A 882 -27.18 11.09 -13.42
N PRO A 883 -28.48 11.44 -13.37
CA PRO A 883 -29.15 12.09 -14.49
C PRO A 883 -28.54 13.47 -14.84
N PRO A 884 -28.50 13.85 -16.13
CA PRO A 884 -27.95 15.14 -16.58
C PRO A 884 -28.58 16.37 -15.89
N GLU A 885 -29.89 16.34 -15.64
CA GLU A 885 -30.69 17.38 -15.00
C GLU A 885 -30.24 17.58 -13.55
N LEU A 886 -30.06 16.48 -12.81
CA LEU A 886 -29.57 16.50 -11.44
C LEU A 886 -28.12 16.99 -11.37
N ARG A 887 -27.27 16.50 -12.28
CA ARG A 887 -25.88 16.97 -12.39
C ARG A 887 -25.80 18.46 -12.70
N LYS A 888 -26.68 18.96 -13.57
CA LYS A 888 -26.79 20.40 -13.90
C LYS A 888 -27.26 21.21 -12.70
N ALA A 889 -28.27 20.73 -11.96
CA ALA A 889 -28.77 21.39 -10.76
C ALA A 889 -27.67 21.52 -9.69
N HIS A 890 -26.91 20.45 -9.43
CA HIS A 890 -25.76 20.49 -8.53
C HIS A 890 -24.68 21.48 -8.98
N ARG A 891 -24.31 21.50 -10.27
CA ARG A 891 -23.33 22.47 -10.79
C ARG A 891 -23.78 23.91 -10.59
N GLN A 892 -25.07 24.21 -10.77
CA GLN A 892 -25.61 25.54 -10.53
C GLN A 892 -25.59 25.92 -9.04
N ASN A 893 -25.93 24.97 -8.17
CA ASN A 893 -25.87 25.14 -6.72
C ASN A 893 -24.42 25.36 -6.24
N ASP A 894 -23.46 24.57 -6.73
CA ASP A 894 -22.03 24.73 -6.47
C ASP A 894 -21.57 26.14 -6.82
N MET A 895 -21.91 26.63 -8.01
CA MET A 895 -21.57 28.00 -8.42
C MET A 895 -22.18 29.06 -7.51
N ALA A 896 -23.45 28.90 -7.11
CA ALA A 896 -24.13 29.85 -6.22
C ALA A 896 -23.49 29.89 -4.83
N VAL A 897 -23.15 28.72 -4.27
CA VAL A 897 -22.49 28.62 -2.96
C VAL A 897 -21.06 29.15 -3.04
N MET A 898 -20.27 28.78 -4.06
CA MET A 898 -18.93 29.33 -4.27
C MET A 898 -18.95 30.87 -4.37
N GLN A 899 -19.93 31.44 -5.07
CA GLN A 899 -20.11 32.90 -5.13
C GLN A 899 -20.44 33.52 -3.77
N ALA A 900 -21.21 32.85 -2.91
CA ALA A 900 -21.47 33.31 -1.55
C ALA A 900 -20.20 33.32 -0.66
N TYR A 901 -19.22 32.48 -0.97
CA TYR A 901 -17.88 32.55 -0.36
C TYR A 901 -16.95 33.57 -1.03
N GLY A 902 -17.33 34.13 -2.18
CA GLY A 902 -16.44 34.95 -3.01
C GLY A 902 -15.47 34.15 -3.89
N PHE A 903 -15.63 32.82 -3.97
CA PHE A 903 -14.81 31.94 -4.79
C PHE A 903 -15.27 32.04 -6.25
N THR A 904 -14.75 33.04 -6.95
CA THR A 904 -15.10 33.33 -8.34
C THR A 904 -14.05 32.80 -9.31
N LYS A 905 -14.40 32.68 -10.59
CA LYS A 905 -13.48 32.25 -11.65
C LYS A 905 -12.30 33.22 -11.72
N GLY A 906 -11.11 32.75 -11.30
CA GLY A 906 -9.89 33.55 -11.18
C GLY A 906 -9.33 33.59 -9.75
N SER A 907 -10.14 33.31 -8.74
CA SER A 907 -9.69 33.13 -7.35
C SER A 907 -8.93 31.81 -7.17
N GLU A 908 -7.99 31.78 -6.21
CA GLU A 908 -7.20 30.57 -5.91
C GLU A 908 -8.12 29.41 -5.46
N ALA A 909 -9.08 29.71 -4.58
CA ALA A 909 -10.05 28.75 -4.06
C ALA A 909 -10.95 28.11 -5.15
N TYR A 910 -11.02 28.70 -6.35
CA TYR A 910 -11.76 28.14 -7.48
C TYR A 910 -10.96 27.11 -8.29
N LYS A 911 -9.63 27.06 -8.14
CA LYS A 911 -8.76 26.24 -9.01
C LYS A 911 -8.81 24.75 -8.69
N SER A 912 -8.97 24.38 -7.43
CA SER A 912 -8.98 22.98 -6.99
C SER A 912 -9.72 22.80 -5.67
N GLU A 913 -10.08 21.55 -5.36
CA GLU A 913 -10.68 21.19 -4.07
C GLU A 913 -9.73 21.50 -2.89
N ALA A 914 -8.43 21.22 -3.04
CA ALA A 914 -7.43 21.52 -2.03
C ALA A 914 -7.33 23.02 -1.75
N ALA A 915 -7.34 23.86 -2.79
CA ALA A 915 -7.31 25.32 -2.63
C ALA A 915 -8.60 25.86 -1.97
N CYS A 916 -9.76 25.28 -2.29
CA CYS A 916 -11.01 25.58 -1.61
C CYS A 916 -10.91 25.27 -0.11
N VAL A 917 -10.35 24.11 0.26
CA VAL A 917 -10.22 23.71 1.67
C VAL A 917 -9.22 24.57 2.42
N ALA A 918 -8.10 24.97 1.78
CA ALA A 918 -7.13 25.87 2.39
C ALA A 918 -7.77 27.20 2.84
N GLU A 919 -8.59 27.79 1.97
CA GLU A 919 -9.34 29.02 2.26
C GLU A 919 -10.42 28.80 3.34
N LEU A 920 -11.12 27.65 3.33
CA LEU A 920 -12.04 27.30 4.42
C LEU A 920 -11.32 27.14 5.76
N MET A 921 -10.13 26.56 5.80
CA MET A 921 -9.33 26.43 7.02
C MET A 921 -8.95 27.80 7.60
N GLN A 922 -8.58 28.76 6.75
CA GLN A 922 -8.30 30.14 7.18
C GLN A 922 -9.56 30.81 7.77
N ARG A 923 -10.74 30.61 7.16
CA ARG A 923 -12.01 31.11 7.70
C ARG A 923 -12.38 30.47 9.03
N TYR A 924 -12.22 29.15 9.15
CA TYR A 924 -12.43 28.44 10.41
C TYR A 924 -11.53 28.99 11.52
N GLN A 925 -10.26 29.24 11.22
CA GLN A 925 -9.33 29.80 12.18
C GLN A 925 -9.79 31.19 12.65
N LYS A 926 -10.16 32.08 11.72
CA LYS A 926 -10.70 33.40 12.05
C LYS A 926 -11.94 33.32 12.95
N LEU A 927 -12.90 32.45 12.63
CA LEU A 927 -14.08 32.23 13.46
C LEU A 927 -13.74 31.70 14.87
N CYS A 928 -12.68 30.89 14.99
CA CYS A 928 -12.21 30.42 16.30
C CYS A 928 -11.57 31.55 17.12
N GLU A 929 -10.89 32.50 16.46
CA GLU A 929 -10.29 33.66 17.10
C GLU A 929 -11.34 34.67 17.56
N GLU A 930 -12.39 34.90 16.77
CA GLU A 930 -13.50 35.80 17.13
C GLU A 930 -14.35 35.31 18.32
N GLN A 931 -14.30 34.01 18.63
CA GLN A 931 -14.99 33.40 19.78
C GLN A 931 -14.17 33.39 21.08
N LYS A 932 -12.87 33.69 21.01
CA LYS A 932 -11.98 33.82 22.18
C LYS A 932 -12.06 35.23 22.73
#